data_AF-A0A1F1QWV1-F1
#
_entry.id   AF-A0A1F1QWV1-F1
#
_cell.length_a   1.000
_cell.length_b   1.000
_cell.length_c   1.000
_cell.angle_alpha   90.00
_cell.angle_beta   90.00
_cell.angle_gamma   90.00
#
_symmetry.space_group_name_H-M   'P 1'
#
loop_
_entity.id
_entity.type
_entity.pdbx_description
1 polymer ?
#
loop_
_entity_poly.entity_id
_entity_poly.type
_entity_poly.pdbx_seq_one_letter_code
_entity_poly.pdbx_strand_id
1 'polypeptide(L)'
;MDIEQVITELNQRFSMPLQEFYSRRIIFWYDEDRDFADKLDQIHINDVELLVLTGSNNFEAKKLLTRDKPDTNFLVYCPIMVPTPDDDWLLDVKLYSESFRADLISIWMKELGLSKYSSLRQKVKKYRKFFNAKDRRAKFKRFSTPTSQNTLILTIMAAVIGAKTAQPSEIIQAVIDGGLDLEQNTAYQALIKYQLEPDFILMVASRTGFQEMNFSLENLVAHILFSAASKFMSERYLEGLDYSVSNNSFCYDFVFEWLREDDESLYQAARGVEDRYQLVNRFLKVPLTDLLETTVFPCVNEIIIEKIVDNISLDLADPDKLEKLVELRQTSAWYDKVSSYYGCVAQTAKMLRFKAQHNIGFHTTEPEVIWKEYTEDYYHMDTYYRHYHDSYQACLRNPNMKLDDKIKQLTAKVEGIYTNWFLKELSDNWSKMSEDELENYGHILKVEQQRSFYQNYVESSTNRVFVVISDAMRYEVAAELVEQLQQETRSQVAIHGVQGIFPTVTKFGMAALLPNKEIYPEKTAAGLRVMVDGQSSDASNREMILKAANPDSCVLKYDDIRDLTRDKRSSLVKGMKVVYIYHDQIDKRSHHDKSAMPAAVDDTLTDLKNIAKMIINEFSGTNIYFTSDHGFLYTYSDPNERTKISHDLDNSYTLEIGNRYAIQAKSGEIDSSFLKPVSMYYTCRDVQGYTAPETIRIKKSGSGMNFVHGGTSLQEMVVPVVEFHHVRSDTKEYLRNQEKYDTKPVELGLLDTSRELRNKIFNMNFYQKDAVSANRTAVTYSIYFEDFNKEMVSDVQQIIADKSNEDIKERQFRLLFSLKDQAYDSLKPYYLVIKDESGLQAPVRIEFRINIPMSMDGFDF
;
A
#
# COMPACT_ATOMS: atom_id res chain seq x y z
N MET A 1 43.68 18.51 22.81
CA MET A 1 43.29 19.41 21.69
C MET A 1 43.33 20.88 22.09
N ASP A 2 42.50 21.34 23.02
CA ASP A 2 42.48 22.78 23.39
C ASP A 2 43.82 23.21 24.03
N ILE A 3 44.36 22.41 24.95
CA ILE A 3 45.69 22.63 25.55
C ILE A 3 46.84 22.37 24.57
N GLU A 4 46.68 21.45 23.61
CA GLU A 4 47.73 21.13 22.63
C GLU A 4 47.96 22.29 21.64
N GLN A 5 46.90 23.01 21.25
CA GLN A 5 47.04 24.22 20.43
C GLN A 5 47.78 25.32 21.17
N VAL A 6 47.46 25.50 22.46
CA VAL A 6 48.18 26.43 23.33
C VAL A 6 49.65 26.04 23.45
N ILE A 7 49.94 24.75 23.71
CA ILE A 7 51.31 24.21 23.75
C ILE A 7 52.03 24.42 22.42
N THR A 8 51.36 24.24 21.28
CA THR A 8 51.96 24.44 19.95
C THR A 8 52.34 25.91 19.72
N GLU A 9 51.45 26.84 20.03
CA GLU A 9 51.72 28.28 19.86
C GLU A 9 52.81 28.75 20.83
N LEU A 10 52.79 28.27 22.08
CA LEU A 10 53.84 28.56 23.06
C LEU A 10 55.20 28.00 22.62
N ASN A 11 55.28 26.75 22.15
CA ASN A 11 56.50 26.17 21.59
C ASN A 11 57.03 27.00 20.41
N GLN A 12 56.15 27.43 19.52
CA GLN A 12 56.53 28.29 18.39
C GLN A 12 57.14 29.61 18.89
N ARG A 13 56.52 30.27 19.88
CA ARG A 13 57.05 31.51 20.46
C ARG A 13 58.40 31.31 21.14
N PHE A 14 58.56 30.28 21.96
CA PHE A 14 59.83 29.97 22.62
C PHE A 14 60.95 29.58 21.64
N SER A 15 60.61 29.05 20.46
CA SER A 15 61.58 28.71 19.40
C SER A 15 62.02 29.90 18.55
N MET A 16 61.38 31.08 18.66
CA MET A 16 61.78 32.26 17.90
C MET A 16 63.12 32.82 18.42
N PRO A 17 63.97 33.40 17.55
CA PRO A 17 65.20 34.07 17.97
C PRO A 17 64.92 35.13 19.05
N LEU A 18 65.81 35.21 20.06
CA LEU A 18 65.72 36.25 21.08
C LEU A 18 65.93 37.63 20.44
N GLN A 19 65.23 38.64 20.97
CA GLN A 19 65.46 40.02 20.56
C GLN A 19 66.86 40.47 21.00
N GLU A 20 67.40 41.46 20.28
CA GLU A 20 68.70 42.04 20.61
C GLU A 20 68.73 42.49 22.08
N PHE A 21 69.80 42.14 22.80
CA PHE A 21 70.01 42.38 24.23
C PHE A 21 69.18 41.53 25.22
N TYR A 22 68.43 40.53 24.76
CA TYR A 22 67.77 39.54 25.62
C TYR A 22 68.59 38.25 25.72
N SER A 23 68.86 37.79 26.96
CA SER A 23 69.55 36.52 27.24
C SER A 23 68.61 35.32 27.40
N ARG A 24 67.30 35.58 27.55
CA ARG A 24 66.23 34.58 27.75
C ARG A 24 64.88 35.13 27.32
N ARG A 25 63.86 34.27 27.27
CA ARG A 25 62.45 34.63 27.02
C ARG A 25 61.58 34.35 28.24
N ILE A 26 60.80 35.35 28.65
CA ILE A 26 59.74 35.19 29.66
C ILE A 26 58.42 35.51 28.97
N ILE A 27 57.43 34.61 29.08
CA ILE A 27 56.10 34.80 28.53
C ILE A 27 55.07 34.78 29.68
N PHE A 28 54.33 35.86 29.85
CA PHE A 28 53.18 35.93 30.76
C PHE A 28 51.92 35.44 30.04
N TRP A 29 51.41 34.29 30.45
CA TRP A 29 50.16 33.74 29.93
C TRP A 29 48.99 34.14 30.82
N TYR A 30 48.16 35.04 30.31
CA TYR A 30 46.94 35.48 30.99
C TYR A 30 45.78 34.56 30.67
N ASP A 31 45.19 33.99 31.72
CA ASP A 31 43.99 33.12 31.68
C ASP A 31 43.01 33.56 32.78
N GLU A 32 42.36 34.69 32.55
CA GLU A 32 41.48 35.34 33.51
C GLU A 32 40.27 34.46 33.89
N ASP A 33 39.77 33.66 32.93
CA ASP A 33 38.65 32.73 33.10
C ASP A 33 39.10 31.37 33.70
N ARG A 34 40.42 31.16 33.89
CA ARG A 34 41.04 29.94 34.43
C ARG A 34 40.73 28.68 33.60
N ASP A 35 40.62 28.83 32.29
CA ASP A 35 40.24 27.79 31.34
C ASP A 35 41.24 26.62 31.21
N PHE A 36 42.47 26.86 31.65
CA PHE A 36 43.57 25.91 31.55
C PHE A 36 44.24 25.62 32.90
N ALA A 37 43.72 26.13 34.01
CA ALA A 37 44.29 25.98 35.34
C ALA A 37 44.44 24.51 35.77
N ASP A 38 43.51 23.65 35.35
CA ASP A 38 43.47 22.20 35.62
C ASP A 38 44.36 21.37 34.68
N LYS A 39 44.96 22.00 33.65
CA LYS A 39 45.76 21.33 32.61
C LYS A 39 47.21 21.77 32.59
N LEU A 40 47.63 22.58 33.56
CA LEU A 40 48.99 23.10 33.66
C LEU A 40 50.05 21.99 33.72
N ASP A 41 49.73 20.87 34.38
CA ASP A 41 50.62 19.70 34.48
C ASP A 41 50.90 19.04 33.13
N GLN A 42 50.06 19.28 32.11
CA GLN A 42 50.22 18.75 30.75
C GLN A 42 51.16 19.62 29.89
N ILE A 43 51.58 20.78 30.39
CA ILE A 43 52.39 21.74 29.65
C ILE A 43 53.86 21.43 29.86
N HIS A 44 54.45 20.77 28.86
CA HIS A 44 55.88 20.54 28.80
C HIS A 44 56.46 21.22 27.57
N ILE A 45 57.27 22.25 27.80
CA ILE A 45 58.01 22.98 26.77
C ILE A 45 59.49 22.78 27.10
N ASN A 46 60.28 22.37 26.10
CA ASN A 46 61.70 22.10 26.30
C ASN A 46 62.44 23.39 26.72
N ASP A 47 63.33 23.29 27.71
CA ASP A 47 64.17 24.38 28.22
C ASP A 47 63.39 25.61 28.74
N VAL A 48 62.16 25.39 29.24
CA VAL A 48 61.30 26.42 29.84
C VAL A 48 60.72 25.91 31.17
N GLU A 49 60.79 26.74 32.22
CA GLU A 49 60.15 26.45 33.50
C GLU A 49 58.77 27.12 33.62
N LEU A 50 57.78 26.38 34.13
CA LEU A 50 56.44 26.90 34.39
C LEU A 50 56.37 27.50 35.80
N LEU A 51 55.97 28.77 35.90
CA LEU A 51 55.71 29.48 37.14
C LEU A 51 54.22 29.84 37.23
N VAL A 52 53.52 29.31 38.23
CA VAL A 52 52.09 29.56 38.44
C VAL A 52 51.90 30.63 39.49
N LEU A 53 51.25 31.75 39.13
CA LEU A 53 50.90 32.79 40.09
C LEU A 53 49.63 32.38 40.86
N THR A 54 49.72 32.36 42.18
CA THR A 54 48.60 32.05 43.09
C THR A 54 47.97 33.31 43.69
N GLY A 55 48.61 34.47 43.50
CA GLY A 55 48.22 35.75 44.10
C GLY A 55 48.85 35.99 45.48
N SER A 56 49.36 34.93 46.12
CA SER A 56 50.10 35.02 47.38
C SER A 56 51.62 34.81 47.23
N ASN A 57 52.09 34.33 46.07
CA ASN A 57 53.50 34.03 45.81
C ASN A 57 54.25 35.12 45.03
N ASN A 58 53.72 36.35 44.93
CA ASN A 58 54.30 37.42 44.09
C ASN A 58 55.76 37.76 44.44
N PHE A 59 56.11 37.80 45.73
CA PHE A 59 57.50 38.06 46.16
C PHE A 59 58.44 36.94 45.73
N GLU A 60 58.03 35.69 45.95
CA GLU A 60 58.78 34.50 45.56
C GLU A 60 58.97 34.45 44.04
N ALA A 61 57.90 34.69 43.28
CA ALA A 61 57.95 34.78 41.82
C ALA A 61 58.92 35.88 41.36
N LYS A 62 58.90 37.06 41.99
CA LYS A 62 59.81 38.16 41.64
C LYS A 62 61.26 37.80 41.91
N LYS A 63 61.56 37.23 43.08
CA LYS A 63 62.90 36.78 43.45
C LYS A 63 63.40 35.68 42.50
N LEU A 64 62.55 34.72 42.17
CA LEU A 64 62.86 33.63 41.25
C LEU A 64 63.25 34.16 39.88
N LEU A 65 62.40 35.02 39.30
CA LEU A 65 62.60 35.58 37.96
C LEU A 65 63.81 36.51 37.92
N THR A 66 64.02 37.37 38.92
CA THR A 66 65.04 38.45 38.84
C THR A 66 66.40 38.12 39.47
N ARG A 67 66.47 37.14 40.37
CA ARG A 67 67.69 36.83 41.14
C ARG A 67 68.09 35.36 41.11
N ASP A 68 67.16 34.45 41.36
CA ASP A 68 67.54 33.04 41.56
C ASP A 68 67.82 32.31 40.24
N LYS A 69 67.06 32.62 39.18
CA LYS A 69 67.22 32.00 37.84
C LYS A 69 67.21 33.04 36.73
N PRO A 70 68.25 33.89 36.61
CA PRO A 70 68.26 35.02 35.67
C PRO A 70 68.43 34.60 34.19
N ASP A 71 68.96 33.41 33.92
CA ASP A 71 69.24 32.94 32.55
C ASP A 71 68.27 31.85 32.07
N THR A 72 67.27 31.48 32.88
CA THR A 72 66.28 30.45 32.55
C THR A 72 65.06 31.07 31.86
N ASN A 73 64.53 30.42 30.81
CA ASN A 73 63.27 30.81 30.18
C ASN A 73 62.08 30.44 31.08
N PHE A 74 61.07 31.31 31.14
CA PHE A 74 59.89 31.08 31.97
C PHE A 74 58.58 31.27 31.20
N LEU A 75 57.63 30.37 31.44
CA LEU A 75 56.22 30.57 31.17
C LEU A 75 55.54 30.91 32.50
N VAL A 76 55.05 32.15 32.64
CA VAL A 76 54.38 32.62 33.86
C VAL A 76 52.87 32.58 33.66
N TYR A 77 52.20 31.60 34.25
CA TYR A 77 50.74 31.46 34.19
C TYR A 77 50.05 32.40 35.17
N CYS A 78 49.15 33.24 34.66
CA CYS A 78 48.50 34.34 35.37
C CYS A 78 46.97 34.17 35.39
N PRO A 79 46.42 33.50 36.42
CA PRO A 79 44.97 33.29 36.57
C PRO A 79 44.25 34.42 37.32
N ILE A 80 44.92 35.55 37.54
CA ILE A 80 44.48 36.64 38.42
C ILE A 80 44.67 37.97 37.71
N MET A 81 43.65 38.83 37.78
CA MET A 81 43.71 40.19 37.30
C MET A 81 44.23 41.11 38.41
N VAL A 82 45.28 41.88 38.12
CA VAL A 82 45.77 42.93 39.02
C VAL A 82 45.11 44.25 38.60
N PRO A 83 44.30 44.89 39.46
CA PRO A 83 43.43 45.99 39.06
C PRO A 83 44.18 47.31 38.82
N THR A 84 45.33 47.54 39.45
CA THR A 84 46.14 48.74 39.25
C THR A 84 47.61 48.39 39.02
N PRO A 85 48.35 49.18 38.20
CA PRO A 85 49.79 48.96 38.00
C PRO A 85 50.60 49.05 39.30
N ASP A 86 50.18 49.88 40.26
CA ASP A 86 50.89 50.08 41.53
C ASP A 86 50.85 48.82 42.42
N ASP A 87 49.82 47.97 42.24
CA ASP A 87 49.67 46.71 42.95
C ASP A 87 50.37 45.53 42.25
N ASP A 88 50.97 45.74 41.07
CA ASP A 88 51.59 44.68 40.26
C ASP A 88 53.08 44.54 40.57
N TRP A 89 53.40 43.64 41.51
CA TRP A 89 54.76 43.39 41.96
C TRP A 89 55.70 42.94 40.84
N LEU A 90 55.17 42.39 39.75
CA LEU A 90 55.92 41.90 38.60
C LEU A 90 55.87 42.87 37.41
N LEU A 91 55.36 44.09 37.58
CA LEU A 91 55.23 45.06 36.49
C LEU A 91 56.55 45.35 35.79
N ASP A 92 57.62 45.54 36.56
CA ASP A 92 58.98 45.71 36.05
C ASP A 92 59.43 44.54 35.19
N VAL A 93 59.09 43.31 35.58
CA VAL A 93 59.36 42.09 34.79
C VAL A 93 58.49 42.02 33.54
N LYS A 94 57.20 42.33 33.65
CA LYS A 94 56.23 42.33 32.55
C LYS A 94 56.61 43.31 31.44
N LEU A 95 57.19 44.47 31.78
CA LEU A 95 57.57 45.51 30.82
C LEU A 95 58.62 45.07 29.80
N TYR A 96 59.49 44.11 30.15
CA TYR A 96 60.46 43.51 29.23
C TYR A 96 60.12 42.06 28.86
N SER A 97 58.94 41.57 29.22
CA SER A 97 58.50 40.20 28.90
C SER A 97 57.43 40.21 27.81
N GLU A 98 57.19 39.04 27.23
CA GLU A 98 56.11 38.88 26.26
C GLU A 98 54.78 38.55 26.95
N SER A 99 53.68 38.97 26.35
CA SER A 99 52.33 38.57 26.79
C SER A 99 51.73 37.54 25.83
N PHE A 100 51.04 36.58 26.41
CA PHE A 100 50.29 35.55 25.72
C PHE A 100 48.90 35.45 26.32
N ARG A 101 47.87 35.40 25.47
CA ARG A 101 46.48 35.22 25.85
C ARG A 101 45.90 34.13 24.96
N ALA A 102 45.47 33.05 25.59
CA ALA A 102 44.70 32.01 24.92
C ALA A 102 43.24 32.14 25.37
N ASP A 103 42.38 32.61 24.46
CA ASP A 103 40.94 32.66 24.69
C ASP A 103 40.31 31.35 24.19
N LEU A 104 39.76 30.57 25.12
CA LEU A 104 39.11 29.29 24.82
C LEU A 104 37.98 29.46 23.79
N ILE A 105 37.24 30.57 23.83
CA ILE A 105 36.19 30.88 22.84
C ILE A 105 36.80 31.06 21.45
N SER A 106 37.94 31.76 21.35
CA SER A 106 38.64 31.96 20.07
C SER A 106 39.21 30.65 19.51
N ILE A 107 39.70 29.76 20.38
CA ILE A 107 40.13 28.41 20.00
C ILE A 107 38.96 27.61 19.45
N TRP A 108 37.81 27.59 20.13
CA TRP A 108 36.61 26.91 19.64
C TRP A 108 36.09 27.52 18.34
N MET A 109 36.05 28.85 18.22
CA MET A 109 35.63 29.50 16.98
C MET A 109 36.55 29.13 15.81
N LYS A 110 37.86 29.02 16.03
CA LYS A 110 38.82 28.52 15.03
C LYS A 110 38.59 27.06 14.71
N GLU A 111 38.44 26.22 15.73
CA GLU A 111 38.16 24.80 15.59
C GLU A 111 36.89 24.54 14.76
N LEU A 112 35.84 25.34 14.97
CA LEU A 112 34.51 25.19 14.36
C LEU A 112 34.37 25.93 13.02
N GLY A 113 35.43 26.58 12.52
CA GLY A 113 35.39 27.35 11.27
C GLY A 113 34.63 28.69 11.37
N LEU A 114 34.36 29.16 12.60
CA LEU A 114 33.58 30.36 12.89
C LEU A 114 34.42 31.64 13.00
N SER A 115 35.76 31.57 12.85
CA SER A 115 36.67 32.72 13.05
C SER A 115 36.33 33.95 12.21
N LYS A 116 35.66 33.78 11.06
CA LYS A 116 35.26 34.87 10.18
C LYS A 116 33.99 35.61 10.63
N TYR A 117 33.25 35.06 11.61
CA TYR A 117 31.96 35.57 12.05
C TYR A 117 32.03 36.11 13.49
N SER A 118 32.67 37.27 13.65
CA SER A 118 32.86 37.91 14.96
C SER A 118 31.55 38.16 15.73
N SER A 119 30.44 38.39 15.00
CA SER A 119 29.09 38.55 15.55
C SER A 119 28.57 37.32 16.31
N LEU A 120 29.13 36.13 16.07
CA LEU A 120 28.76 34.88 16.74
C LEU A 120 29.45 34.70 18.09
N ARG A 121 30.54 35.44 18.35
CA ARG A 121 31.40 35.23 19.53
C ARG A 121 30.63 35.36 20.84
N GLN A 122 29.72 36.33 20.95
CA GLN A 122 28.91 36.51 22.16
C GLN A 122 27.98 35.32 22.42
N LYS A 123 27.35 34.75 21.38
CA LYS A 123 26.50 33.57 21.52
C LYS A 123 27.32 32.31 21.83
N VAL A 124 28.50 32.13 21.22
CA VAL A 124 29.42 31.03 21.59
C VAL A 124 29.82 31.14 23.07
N LYS A 125 30.07 32.36 23.56
CA LYS A 125 30.32 32.61 24.99
C LYS A 125 29.09 32.30 25.85
N LYS A 126 27.87 32.70 25.44
CA LYS A 126 26.60 32.37 26.14
C LYS A 126 26.46 30.85 26.33
N TYR A 127 26.69 30.07 25.27
CA TYR A 127 26.55 28.61 25.32
C TYR A 127 27.87 27.87 25.65
N ARG A 128 28.77 28.50 26.43
CA ARG A 128 30.04 27.89 26.86
C ARG A 128 29.89 26.48 27.43
N LYS A 129 28.84 26.23 28.21
CA LYS A 129 28.52 24.92 28.79
C LYS A 129 28.36 23.83 27.70
N PHE A 130 27.74 24.16 26.57
CA PHE A 130 27.65 23.25 25.42
C PHE A 130 29.02 23.02 24.79
N PHE A 131 29.72 24.11 24.41
CA PHE A 131 30.98 24.02 23.69
C PHE A 131 32.13 23.43 24.51
N ASN A 132 32.03 23.38 25.84
CA ASN A 132 33.10 22.84 26.67
C ASN A 132 33.42 21.35 26.43
N ALA A 133 32.45 20.54 26.00
CA ALA A 133 32.72 19.13 25.70
C ALA A 133 33.10 18.90 24.23
N LYS A 134 34.23 18.21 24.04
CA LYS A 134 34.76 17.85 22.72
C LYS A 134 33.74 17.08 21.87
N ASP A 135 33.02 16.13 22.46
CA ASP A 135 32.02 15.32 21.72
C ASP A 135 30.87 16.16 21.18
N ARG A 136 30.45 17.21 21.90
CA ARG A 136 29.40 18.12 21.43
C ARG A 136 29.89 19.02 20.31
N ARG A 137 31.14 19.49 20.37
CA ARG A 137 31.77 20.20 19.25
C ARG A 137 31.90 19.31 18.01
N ALA A 138 32.21 18.03 18.19
CA ALA A 138 32.24 17.06 17.10
C ALA A 138 30.86 16.82 16.48
N LYS A 139 29.80 16.71 17.30
CA LYS A 139 28.41 16.64 16.81
C LYS A 139 28.00 17.90 16.04
N PHE A 140 28.32 19.09 16.58
CA PHE A 140 28.05 20.38 15.94
C PHE A 140 28.69 20.48 14.54
N LYS A 141 29.92 19.99 14.37
CA LYS A 141 30.64 20.01 13.09
C LYS A 141 30.02 19.14 11.99
N ARG A 142 29.06 18.28 12.30
CA ARG A 142 28.37 17.46 11.30
C ARG A 142 27.41 18.28 10.43
N PHE A 143 27.01 19.45 10.92
CA PHE A 143 26.12 20.36 10.21
C PHE A 143 26.89 21.43 9.44
N SER A 144 26.21 22.10 8.52
CA SER A 144 26.73 23.25 7.79
C SER A 144 27.19 24.35 8.74
N THR A 145 28.32 24.99 8.42
CA THR A 145 28.86 26.07 9.25
C THR A 145 27.87 27.23 9.34
N PRO A 146 27.38 27.59 10.54
CA PRO A 146 26.42 28.67 10.68
C PRO A 146 27.05 30.02 10.37
N THR A 147 26.26 30.88 9.71
CA THR A 147 26.66 32.20 9.24
C THR A 147 25.95 33.34 9.99
N SER A 148 24.92 33.02 10.77
CA SER A 148 24.10 33.94 11.55
C SER A 148 23.89 33.44 12.99
N GLN A 149 23.40 34.31 13.88
CA GLN A 149 23.12 33.89 15.26
C GLN A 149 22.02 32.83 15.32
N ASN A 150 21.00 32.92 14.46
CA ASN A 150 19.87 31.97 14.44
C ASN A 150 20.33 30.60 13.94
N THR A 151 21.08 30.57 12.83
CA THR A 151 21.66 29.31 12.32
C THR A 151 22.60 28.67 13.32
N LEU A 152 23.35 29.47 14.11
CA LEU A 152 24.18 28.95 15.20
C LEU A 152 23.32 28.29 16.28
N ILE A 153 22.25 28.94 16.74
CA ILE A 153 21.35 28.41 17.77
C ILE A 153 20.67 27.12 17.30
N LEU A 154 20.14 27.08 16.08
CA LEU A 154 19.55 25.87 15.48
C LEU A 154 20.56 24.73 15.41
N THR A 155 21.81 25.02 15.02
CA THR A 155 22.87 24.01 14.96
C THR A 155 23.22 23.48 16.35
N ILE A 156 23.22 24.34 17.38
CA ILE A 156 23.42 23.90 18.77
C ILE A 156 22.25 23.01 19.22
N MET A 157 21.00 23.42 18.98
CA MET A 157 19.81 22.62 19.33
C MET A 157 19.86 21.25 18.68
N ALA A 158 20.05 21.19 17.36
CA ALA A 158 20.14 19.96 16.59
C ALA A 158 21.25 19.03 17.13
N ALA A 159 22.43 19.59 17.44
CA ALA A 159 23.53 18.81 18.01
C ALA A 159 23.27 18.29 19.44
N VAL A 160 22.49 19.02 20.24
CA VAL A 160 22.13 18.63 21.61
C VAL A 160 21.13 17.48 21.61
N ILE A 161 20.05 17.61 20.82
CA ILE A 161 18.94 16.65 20.81
C ILE A 161 19.15 15.51 19.81
N GLY A 162 20.13 15.63 18.91
CA GLY A 162 20.44 14.61 17.91
C GLY A 162 19.58 14.66 16.65
N ALA A 163 19.05 15.84 16.29
CA ALA A 163 18.27 16.03 15.07
C ALA A 163 19.10 15.75 13.80
N LYS A 164 18.46 15.28 12.73
CA LYS A 164 19.14 14.90 11.48
C LYS A 164 19.73 16.11 10.76
N THR A 165 19.00 17.22 10.73
CA THR A 165 19.44 18.49 10.18
C THR A 165 19.20 19.63 11.15
N ALA A 166 19.89 20.76 10.95
CA ALA A 166 19.71 21.97 11.76
C ALA A 166 18.53 22.83 11.25
N GLN A 167 17.38 22.20 11.05
CA GLN A 167 16.14 22.85 10.60
C GLN A 167 15.05 22.79 11.68
N PRO A 168 14.15 23.79 11.76
CA PRO A 168 13.10 23.80 12.77
C PRO A 168 12.22 22.56 12.79
N SER A 169 11.84 22.01 11.62
CA SER A 169 11.03 20.78 11.54
C SER A 169 11.73 19.60 12.21
N GLU A 170 12.96 19.31 11.84
CA GLU A 170 13.76 18.22 12.43
C GLU A 170 13.99 18.41 13.94
N ILE A 171 14.14 19.65 14.39
CA ILE A 171 14.34 19.95 15.81
C ILE A 171 13.04 19.70 16.59
N ILE A 172 11.90 20.14 16.06
CA ILE A 172 10.58 19.91 16.68
C ILE A 172 10.28 18.40 16.71
N GLN A 173 10.50 17.69 15.59
CA GLN A 173 10.28 16.26 15.50
C GLN A 173 11.15 15.48 16.50
N ALA A 174 12.46 15.77 16.55
CA ALA A 174 13.36 15.10 17.49
C ALA A 174 12.99 15.33 18.97
N VAL A 175 12.34 16.46 19.30
CA VAL A 175 11.77 16.67 20.64
C VAL A 175 10.52 15.82 20.82
N ILE A 176 9.59 15.81 19.87
CA ILE A 176 8.36 15.00 19.94
C ILE A 176 8.67 13.50 20.07
N ASP A 177 9.67 13.00 19.33
CA ASP A 177 10.13 11.61 19.37
C ASP A 177 10.66 11.20 20.77
N GLY A 178 11.09 12.18 21.57
CA GLY A 178 11.50 11.99 22.96
C GLY A 178 10.34 11.75 23.94
N GLY A 179 9.09 11.79 23.46
CA GLY A 179 7.85 11.67 24.25
C GLY A 179 7.21 13.03 24.57
N LEU A 180 5.90 13.04 24.85
CA LEU A 180 5.15 14.29 25.07
C LEU A 180 5.24 14.82 26.52
N ASP A 181 5.67 13.99 27.47
CA ASP A 181 5.92 14.39 28.86
C ASP A 181 7.25 15.16 28.96
N LEU A 182 7.19 16.45 29.28
CA LEU A 182 8.36 17.32 29.33
C LEU A 182 9.41 16.87 30.36
N GLU A 183 9.01 16.30 31.49
CA GLU A 183 9.92 15.89 32.56
C GLU A 183 10.70 14.62 32.18
N GLN A 184 10.03 13.69 31.50
CA GLN A 184 10.65 12.45 31.02
C GLN A 184 11.32 12.58 29.66
N ASN A 185 11.01 13.64 28.90
CA ASN A 185 11.55 13.87 27.57
C ASN A 185 13.03 14.26 27.64
N THR A 186 13.91 13.31 27.32
CA THR A 186 15.37 13.50 27.38
C THR A 186 15.89 14.59 26.44
N ALA A 187 15.26 14.80 25.29
CA ALA A 187 15.63 15.85 24.34
C ALA A 187 15.27 17.24 24.91
N TYR A 188 14.06 17.40 25.44
CA TYR A 188 13.62 18.64 26.08
C TYR A 188 14.45 18.97 27.34
N GLN A 189 14.70 17.97 28.19
CA GLN A 189 15.58 18.12 29.35
C GLN A 189 17.01 18.50 28.96
N ALA A 190 17.50 18.06 27.80
CA ALA A 190 18.78 18.51 27.27
C ALA A 190 18.75 19.99 26.85
N LEU A 191 17.65 20.48 26.24
CA LEU A 191 17.46 21.90 25.93
C LEU A 191 17.50 22.76 27.21
N ILE A 192 16.81 22.35 28.28
CA ILE A 192 16.86 23.02 29.60
C ILE A 192 18.29 23.01 30.14
N LYS A 193 18.96 21.85 30.15
CA LYS A 193 20.31 21.68 30.68
C LYS A 193 21.33 22.64 30.05
N TYR A 194 21.16 22.98 28.77
CA TYR A 194 22.03 23.89 28.04
C TYR A 194 21.43 25.29 27.81
N GLN A 195 20.34 25.65 28.51
CA GLN A 195 19.70 26.97 28.47
C GLN A 195 19.20 27.37 27.06
N LEU A 196 18.68 26.40 26.31
CA LEU A 196 18.14 26.57 24.95
C LEU A 196 16.60 26.59 24.91
N GLU A 197 15.93 26.28 26.02
CA GLU A 197 14.46 26.24 26.10
C GLU A 197 13.78 27.54 25.60
N PRO A 198 14.18 28.76 26.04
CA PRO A 198 13.54 29.98 25.54
C PRO A 198 13.71 30.16 24.03
N ASP A 199 14.90 29.84 23.52
CA ASP A 199 15.19 29.92 22.09
C ASP A 199 14.36 28.88 21.30
N PHE A 200 14.11 27.70 21.88
CA PHE A 200 13.29 26.64 21.27
C PHE A 200 11.82 27.05 21.23
N ILE A 201 11.26 27.57 22.32
CA ILE A 201 9.87 28.04 22.39
C ILE A 201 9.64 29.19 21.39
N LEU A 202 10.59 30.14 21.28
CA LEU A 202 10.52 31.22 20.28
C LEU A 202 10.54 30.67 18.84
N MET A 203 11.41 29.70 18.57
CA MET A 203 11.46 29.03 17.27
C MET A 203 10.13 28.34 16.95
N VAL A 204 9.56 27.57 17.89
CA VAL A 204 8.25 26.92 17.75
C VAL A 204 7.17 27.96 17.44
N ALA A 205 7.04 28.99 18.28
CA ALA A 205 6.05 30.05 18.09
C ALA A 205 6.17 30.73 16.72
N SER A 206 7.40 31.01 16.26
CA SER A 206 7.61 31.64 14.95
C SER A 206 7.19 30.75 13.77
N ARG A 207 7.36 29.43 13.88
CA ARG A 207 7.15 28.49 12.77
C ARG A 207 5.74 27.91 12.75
N THR A 208 5.20 27.54 13.89
CA THR A 208 3.87 26.92 14.02
C THR A 208 2.79 27.92 14.42
N GLY A 209 3.17 29.09 14.94
CA GLY A 209 2.23 30.04 15.56
C GLY A 209 1.80 29.65 16.97
N PHE A 210 2.32 28.55 17.53
CA PHE A 210 1.93 28.06 18.85
C PHE A 210 2.52 28.92 19.98
N GLN A 211 1.65 29.48 20.81
CA GLN A 211 2.05 30.28 21.97
C GLN A 211 1.19 29.90 23.18
N GLU A 212 1.83 29.45 24.24
CA GLU A 212 1.15 29.11 25.49
C GLU A 212 1.96 29.63 26.68
N MET A 213 1.26 30.05 27.74
CA MET A 213 1.91 30.51 28.98
C MET A 213 2.68 29.36 29.66
N ASN A 214 2.09 28.17 29.68
CA ASN A 214 2.70 26.94 30.17
C ASN A 214 2.92 26.02 28.97
N PHE A 215 4.12 26.04 28.40
CA PHE A 215 4.43 25.26 27.20
C PHE A 215 4.13 23.77 27.40
N SER A 216 3.44 23.16 26.45
CA SER A 216 3.10 21.74 26.45
C SER A 216 3.31 21.13 25.07
N LEU A 217 4.00 19.98 25.00
CA LEU A 217 4.18 19.26 23.74
C LEU A 217 2.87 18.65 23.23
N GLU A 218 1.99 18.21 24.13
CA GLU A 218 0.67 17.68 23.73
C GLU A 218 -0.17 18.75 23.03
N ASN A 219 -0.20 19.96 23.59
CA ASN A 219 -0.93 21.08 22.99
C ASN A 219 -0.24 21.56 21.70
N LEU A 220 1.09 21.55 21.65
CA LEU A 220 1.84 21.84 20.42
C LEU A 220 1.49 20.87 19.29
N VAL A 221 1.46 19.56 19.56
CA VAL A 221 1.10 18.54 18.57
C VAL A 221 -0.34 18.77 18.08
N ALA A 222 -1.29 19.00 18.99
CA ALA A 222 -2.66 19.32 18.61
C ALA A 222 -2.75 20.57 17.73
N HIS A 223 -2.04 21.65 18.11
CA HIS A 223 -1.96 22.90 17.35
C HIS A 223 -1.38 22.68 15.94
N ILE A 224 -0.31 21.90 15.81
CA ILE A 224 0.29 21.56 14.51
C ILE A 224 -0.72 20.83 13.64
N LEU A 225 -1.40 19.80 14.17
CA LEU A 225 -2.38 19.01 13.40
C LEU A 225 -3.60 19.86 12.99
N PHE A 226 -4.12 20.71 13.87
CA PHE A 226 -5.22 21.62 13.53
C PHE A 226 -4.81 22.67 12.51
N SER A 227 -3.62 23.25 12.66
CA SER A 227 -3.07 24.19 11.70
C SER A 227 -2.88 23.53 10.34
N ALA A 228 -2.35 22.30 10.30
CA ALA A 228 -2.22 21.51 9.06
C ALA A 228 -3.59 21.23 8.41
N ALA A 229 -4.59 20.84 9.20
CA ALA A 229 -5.95 20.57 8.70
C ALA A 229 -6.63 21.83 8.14
N SER A 230 -6.38 23.00 8.75
CA SER A 230 -6.93 24.29 8.29
C SER A 230 -6.48 24.70 6.88
N LYS A 231 -5.45 24.03 6.31
CA LYS A 231 -4.98 24.27 4.96
C LYS A 231 -5.98 23.82 3.88
N PHE A 232 -6.75 22.77 4.16
CA PHE A 232 -7.72 22.16 3.23
C PHE A 232 -9.15 22.13 3.80
N MET A 233 -9.33 22.45 5.08
CA MET A 233 -10.63 22.49 5.73
C MET A 233 -11.04 23.92 6.06
N SER A 234 -12.31 24.25 5.83
CA SER A 234 -12.86 25.55 6.21
C SER A 234 -12.77 25.80 7.72
N GLU A 235 -12.34 27.01 8.11
CA GLU A 235 -12.19 27.45 9.50
C GLU A 235 -13.43 27.23 10.38
N ARG A 236 -14.63 27.30 9.79
CA ARG A 236 -15.91 27.05 10.49
C ARG A 236 -15.97 25.67 11.15
N TYR A 237 -15.22 24.70 10.64
CA TYR A 237 -15.18 23.34 11.18
C TYR A 237 -14.13 23.16 12.27
N LEU A 238 -13.22 24.12 12.44
CA LEU A 238 -12.19 24.12 13.46
C LEU A 238 -12.45 25.20 14.54
N GLU A 239 -13.60 25.87 14.48
CA GLU A 239 -13.97 26.90 15.45
C GLU A 239 -13.92 26.38 16.89
N GLY A 240 -13.28 27.17 17.76
CA GLY A 240 -13.06 26.85 19.17
C GLY A 240 -11.85 25.94 19.43
N LEU A 241 -11.05 25.59 18.41
CA LEU A 241 -9.72 25.00 18.58
C LEU A 241 -8.65 26.09 18.53
N ASP A 242 -7.50 25.80 19.17
CA ASP A 242 -6.32 26.65 19.08
C ASP A 242 -5.43 26.19 17.92
N TYR A 243 -5.24 27.07 16.92
CA TYR A 243 -4.48 26.80 15.70
C TYR A 243 -4.11 28.11 14.99
N SER A 244 -3.19 28.03 14.02
CA SER A 244 -2.75 29.18 13.23
C SER A 244 -2.95 28.97 11.73
N VAL A 245 -3.82 29.78 11.12
CA VAL A 245 -4.04 29.80 9.66
C VAL A 245 -2.81 30.32 8.92
N SER A 246 -2.11 31.33 9.47
CA SER A 246 -0.92 31.90 8.84
C SER A 246 0.27 30.93 8.77
N ASN A 247 0.28 29.93 9.64
CA ASN A 247 1.36 28.93 9.74
C ASN A 247 0.94 27.55 9.21
N ASN A 248 -0.24 27.43 8.60
CA ASN A 248 -0.78 26.16 8.12
C ASN A 248 0.13 25.44 7.11
N SER A 249 0.93 26.19 6.35
CA SER A 249 1.81 25.64 5.32
C SER A 249 2.97 24.87 5.95
N PHE A 250 3.70 25.50 6.88
CA PHE A 250 4.74 24.84 7.66
C PHE A 250 4.19 23.63 8.44
N CYS A 251 3.06 23.79 9.14
CA CYS A 251 2.46 22.71 9.91
C CYS A 251 2.02 21.53 9.03
N TYR A 252 1.47 21.79 7.84
CA TYR A 252 1.13 20.74 6.90
C TYR A 252 2.37 20.00 6.39
N ASP A 253 3.41 20.74 5.98
CA ASP A 253 4.64 20.13 5.48
C ASP A 253 5.30 19.27 6.58
N PHE A 254 5.25 19.73 7.83
CA PHE A 254 5.70 18.97 8.99
C PHE A 254 4.93 17.65 9.14
N VAL A 255 3.59 17.69 9.11
CA VAL A 255 2.74 16.48 9.22
C VAL A 255 2.95 15.55 8.03
N PHE A 256 3.13 16.09 6.83
CA PHE A 256 3.37 15.32 5.61
C PHE A 256 4.71 14.57 5.67
N GLU A 257 5.79 15.23 6.10
CA GLU A 257 7.07 14.56 6.27
C GLU A 257 7.02 13.54 7.42
N TRP A 258 6.33 13.86 8.53
CA TRP A 258 6.14 12.91 9.62
C TRP A 258 5.41 11.64 9.15
N LEU A 259 4.33 11.78 8.37
CA LEU A 259 3.61 10.64 7.77
C LEU A 259 4.53 9.76 6.91
N ARG A 260 5.52 10.35 6.23
CA ARG A 260 6.45 9.61 5.36
C ARG A 260 7.57 8.93 6.12
N GLU A 261 8.04 9.53 7.20
CA GLU A 261 9.16 9.00 7.99
C GLU A 261 8.72 7.96 9.01
N ASP A 262 7.60 8.20 9.70
CA ASP A 262 7.05 7.35 10.76
C ASP A 262 5.53 7.53 10.86
N ASP A 263 4.80 6.83 9.99
CA ASP A 263 3.35 6.89 9.89
C ASP A 263 2.65 6.41 11.17
N GLU A 264 3.20 5.40 11.85
CA GLU A 264 2.59 4.80 13.04
C GLU A 264 2.64 5.77 14.24
N SER A 265 3.76 6.45 14.49
CA SER A 265 3.84 7.44 15.57
C SER A 265 2.91 8.64 15.34
N LEU A 266 2.83 9.15 14.10
CA LEU A 266 1.87 10.18 13.72
C LEU A 266 0.43 9.68 13.90
N TYR A 267 0.14 8.44 13.52
CA TYR A 267 -1.18 7.84 13.70
C TYR A 267 -1.60 7.84 15.17
N GLN A 268 -0.72 7.41 16.07
CA GLN A 268 -1.00 7.42 17.52
C GLN A 268 -1.21 8.84 18.05
N ALA A 269 -0.35 9.80 17.64
CA ALA A 269 -0.50 11.20 18.02
C ALA A 269 -1.83 11.80 17.54
N ALA A 270 -2.19 11.55 16.27
CA ALA A 270 -3.44 12.02 15.69
C ALA A 270 -4.66 11.40 16.39
N ARG A 271 -4.65 10.09 16.71
CA ARG A 271 -5.72 9.45 17.48
C ARG A 271 -5.87 10.03 18.89
N GLY A 272 -4.76 10.30 19.58
CA GLY A 272 -4.80 10.97 20.89
C GLY A 272 -5.45 12.36 20.83
N VAL A 273 -5.16 13.12 19.77
CA VAL A 273 -5.80 14.44 19.53
C VAL A 273 -7.28 14.29 19.14
N GLU A 274 -7.63 13.30 18.32
CA GLU A 274 -9.03 13.01 17.97
C GLU A 274 -9.90 12.76 19.20
N ASP A 275 -9.41 11.95 20.13
CA ASP A 275 -10.14 11.58 21.35
C ASP A 275 -10.22 12.76 22.33
N ARG A 276 -9.09 13.46 22.57
CA ARG A 276 -9.04 14.61 23.49
C ARG A 276 -9.97 15.74 23.06
N TYR A 277 -10.07 16.02 21.76
CA TYR A 277 -10.87 17.12 21.23
C TYR A 277 -12.20 16.68 20.60
N GLN A 278 -12.57 15.39 20.75
CA GLN A 278 -13.84 14.83 20.27
C GLN A 278 -14.08 15.10 18.78
N LEU A 279 -13.02 14.98 17.96
CA LEU A 279 -13.06 15.36 16.55
C LEU A 279 -14.05 14.54 15.73
N VAL A 280 -14.27 13.27 16.10
CA VAL A 280 -15.28 12.41 15.45
C VAL A 280 -16.66 13.06 15.49
N ASN A 281 -17.12 13.49 16.68
CA ASN A 281 -18.42 14.13 16.86
C ASN A 281 -18.56 15.46 16.10
N ARG A 282 -17.44 16.16 15.94
CA ARG A 282 -17.36 17.40 15.19
C ARG A 282 -17.43 17.16 13.67
N PHE A 283 -16.57 16.28 13.16
CA PHE A 283 -16.47 16.00 11.73
C PHE A 283 -17.66 15.22 11.15
N LEU A 284 -18.41 14.48 11.99
CA LEU A 284 -19.70 13.90 11.58
C LEU A 284 -20.70 14.96 11.08
N LYS A 285 -20.62 16.21 11.55
CA LYS A 285 -21.49 17.32 11.14
C LYS A 285 -21.04 18.00 9.84
N VAL A 286 -19.84 17.69 9.35
CA VAL A 286 -19.26 18.28 8.14
C VAL A 286 -19.86 17.61 6.90
N PRO A 287 -20.31 18.36 5.87
CA PRO A 287 -20.77 17.79 4.61
C PRO A 287 -19.71 16.86 4.00
N LEU A 288 -20.15 15.77 3.34
CA LEU A 288 -19.24 14.79 2.75
C LEU A 288 -18.25 15.43 1.77
N THR A 289 -18.71 16.37 0.95
CA THR A 289 -17.88 17.10 -0.04
C THR A 289 -16.69 17.82 0.59
N ASP A 290 -16.88 18.37 1.79
CA ASP A 290 -15.89 19.20 2.47
C ASP A 290 -14.86 18.34 3.23
N LEU A 291 -15.12 17.04 3.40
CA LEU A 291 -14.19 16.08 4.04
C LEU A 291 -13.20 15.47 3.05
N LEU A 292 -13.53 15.41 1.75
CA LEU A 292 -12.77 14.63 0.76
C LEU A 292 -11.33 15.10 0.58
N GLU A 293 -11.09 16.41 0.70
CA GLU A 293 -9.77 17.04 0.54
C GLU A 293 -8.91 16.99 1.82
N THR A 294 -9.47 16.54 2.96
CA THR A 294 -8.74 16.49 4.22
C THR A 294 -8.11 15.11 4.45
N THR A 295 -6.82 15.09 4.79
CA THR A 295 -6.05 13.86 5.00
C THR A 295 -5.27 13.82 6.32
N VAL A 296 -5.31 14.89 7.13
CA VAL A 296 -4.53 14.98 8.37
C VAL A 296 -4.96 13.96 9.43
N PHE A 297 -6.26 13.84 9.68
CA PHE A 297 -6.80 13.01 10.76
C PHE A 297 -7.32 11.65 10.27
N PRO A 298 -6.88 10.52 10.84
CA PRO A 298 -7.38 9.18 10.52
C PRO A 298 -8.91 9.03 10.53
N CYS A 299 -9.61 9.65 11.50
CA CYS A 299 -11.07 9.56 11.63
C CYS A 299 -11.84 10.11 10.42
N VAL A 300 -11.22 10.95 9.59
CA VAL A 300 -11.87 11.48 8.38
C VAL A 300 -12.27 10.33 7.44
N ASN A 301 -11.40 9.32 7.28
CA ASN A 301 -11.74 8.14 6.47
C ASN A 301 -12.92 7.35 7.05
N GLU A 302 -12.94 7.17 8.37
CA GLU A 302 -14.03 6.46 9.06
C GLU A 302 -15.37 7.19 8.85
N ILE A 303 -15.37 8.51 8.99
CA ILE A 303 -16.57 9.33 8.82
C ILE A 303 -17.05 9.36 7.36
N ILE A 304 -16.13 9.41 6.40
CA ILE A 304 -16.46 9.31 4.98
C ILE A 304 -17.16 7.99 4.69
N ILE A 305 -16.58 6.87 5.14
CA ILE A 305 -17.17 5.52 4.95
C ILE A 305 -18.53 5.44 5.63
N GLU A 306 -18.67 5.91 6.87
CA GLU A 306 -19.94 5.92 7.60
C GLU A 306 -21.04 6.65 6.82
N LYS A 307 -20.75 7.87 6.34
CA LYS A 307 -21.70 8.67 5.54
C LYS A 307 -22.07 8.00 4.22
N ILE A 308 -21.11 7.34 3.57
CA ILE A 308 -21.36 6.61 2.32
C ILE A 308 -22.29 5.42 2.57
N VAL A 309 -22.00 4.62 3.61
CA VAL A 309 -22.83 3.47 3.97
C VAL A 309 -24.25 3.92 4.31
N ASP A 310 -24.40 5.04 5.02
CA ASP A 310 -25.73 5.61 5.32
C ASP A 310 -26.45 6.06 4.04
N ASN A 311 -25.76 6.74 3.12
CA ASN A 311 -26.35 7.14 1.83
C ASN A 311 -26.78 5.93 0.99
N ILE A 312 -25.98 4.85 0.95
CA ILE A 312 -26.32 3.60 0.25
C ILE A 312 -27.54 2.95 0.91
N SER A 313 -27.56 2.91 2.25
CA SER A 313 -28.66 2.31 3.01
C SER A 313 -29.99 3.03 2.80
N LEU A 314 -29.94 4.34 2.61
CA LEU A 314 -31.11 5.20 2.32
C LEU A 314 -31.46 5.27 0.82
N ASP A 315 -30.78 4.51 -0.05
CA ASP A 315 -30.96 4.55 -1.51
C ASP A 315 -30.75 5.94 -2.14
N LEU A 316 -29.87 6.75 -1.54
CA LEU A 316 -29.51 8.11 -2.00
C LEU A 316 -28.17 8.15 -2.75
N ALA A 317 -27.45 7.03 -2.78
CA ALA A 317 -26.12 6.97 -3.37
C ALA A 317 -26.16 6.92 -4.90
N ASP A 318 -25.25 7.69 -5.51
CA ASP A 318 -25.01 7.72 -6.95
C ASP A 318 -23.73 6.89 -7.23
N PRO A 319 -23.81 5.78 -7.99
CA PRO A 319 -22.68 4.87 -8.19
C PRO A 319 -21.48 5.55 -8.84
N ASP A 320 -21.68 6.51 -9.76
CA ASP A 320 -20.58 7.20 -10.44
C ASP A 320 -19.83 8.13 -9.49
N LYS A 321 -20.56 8.75 -8.55
CA LYS A 321 -19.95 9.57 -7.49
C LYS A 321 -19.22 8.71 -6.46
N LEU A 322 -19.74 7.53 -6.14
CA LEU A 322 -19.08 6.60 -5.23
C LEU A 322 -17.74 6.13 -5.79
N GLU A 323 -17.68 5.72 -7.06
CA GLU A 323 -16.42 5.29 -7.67
C GLU A 323 -15.38 6.39 -7.70
N LYS A 324 -15.75 7.61 -8.12
CA LYS A 324 -14.84 8.78 -8.11
C LYS A 324 -14.35 9.12 -6.72
N LEU A 325 -15.20 8.96 -5.70
CA LEU A 325 -14.82 9.17 -4.31
C LEU A 325 -13.81 8.12 -3.85
N VAL A 326 -14.06 6.84 -4.13
CA VAL A 326 -13.13 5.77 -3.77
C VAL A 326 -11.78 5.99 -4.45
N GLU A 327 -11.77 6.31 -5.75
CA GLU A 327 -10.56 6.65 -6.53
C GLU A 327 -9.76 7.78 -5.85
N LEU A 328 -10.43 8.86 -5.45
CA LEU A 328 -9.78 9.98 -4.76
C LEU A 328 -9.18 9.58 -3.40
N ARG A 329 -9.82 8.66 -2.67
CA ARG A 329 -9.38 8.27 -1.32
C ARG A 329 -8.34 7.17 -1.31
N GLN A 330 -8.19 6.39 -2.39
CA GLN A 330 -7.18 5.32 -2.51
C GLN A 330 -5.74 5.80 -2.34
N THR A 331 -5.45 7.05 -2.70
CA THR A 331 -4.12 7.65 -2.61
C THR A 331 -3.96 8.61 -1.42
N SER A 332 -4.99 8.70 -0.57
CA SER A 332 -4.98 9.59 0.59
C SER A 332 -4.30 8.95 1.80
N ALA A 333 -3.80 9.79 2.71
CA ALA A 333 -3.26 9.32 3.98
C ALA A 333 -4.25 8.40 4.73
N TRP A 334 -3.68 7.41 5.42
CA TRP A 334 -4.40 6.42 6.24
C TRP A 334 -5.31 5.45 5.46
N TYR A 335 -5.30 5.47 4.12
CA TYR A 335 -6.12 4.58 3.29
C TYR A 335 -5.87 3.10 3.63
N ASP A 336 -4.61 2.69 3.77
CA ASP A 336 -4.25 1.29 4.03
C ASP A 336 -4.94 0.71 5.27
N LYS A 337 -5.15 1.53 6.31
CA LYS A 337 -5.82 1.14 7.56
C LYS A 337 -7.33 0.90 7.40
N VAL A 338 -7.94 1.35 6.29
CA VAL A 338 -9.38 1.22 5.98
C VAL A 338 -9.66 0.71 4.55
N SER A 339 -8.64 0.24 3.85
CA SER A 339 -8.68 -0.11 2.42
C SER A 339 -9.77 -1.14 2.10
N SER A 340 -9.93 -2.14 2.97
CA SER A 340 -10.97 -3.17 2.85
C SER A 340 -12.39 -2.60 2.88
N TYR A 341 -12.64 -1.55 3.67
CA TYR A 341 -13.94 -0.90 3.75
C TYR A 341 -14.26 -0.12 2.47
N TYR A 342 -13.27 0.58 1.91
CA TYR A 342 -13.42 1.20 0.59
C TYR A 342 -13.56 0.16 -0.52
N GLY A 343 -12.92 -1.02 -0.41
CA GLY A 343 -13.13 -2.16 -1.30
C GLY A 343 -14.60 -2.59 -1.32
N CYS A 344 -15.23 -2.74 -0.16
CA CYS A 344 -16.66 -3.01 -0.05
C CYS A 344 -17.52 -1.93 -0.71
N VAL A 345 -17.19 -0.65 -0.51
CA VAL A 345 -17.88 0.48 -1.16
C VAL A 345 -17.73 0.42 -2.68
N ALA A 346 -16.53 0.17 -3.18
CA ALA A 346 -16.24 0.09 -4.62
C ALA A 346 -17.07 -1.00 -5.31
N GLN A 347 -17.10 -2.20 -4.74
CA GLN A 347 -17.87 -3.31 -5.32
C GLN A 347 -19.38 -3.04 -5.21
N THR A 348 -19.84 -2.40 -4.13
CA THR A 348 -21.24 -1.98 -4.01
C THR A 348 -21.60 -0.95 -5.09
N ALA A 349 -20.71 0.01 -5.39
CA ALA A 349 -20.94 0.98 -6.46
C ALA A 349 -21.10 0.30 -7.83
N LYS A 350 -20.25 -0.68 -8.15
CA LYS A 350 -20.36 -1.51 -9.37
C LYS A 350 -21.68 -2.27 -9.44
N MET A 351 -22.10 -2.91 -8.34
CA MET A 351 -23.39 -3.61 -8.25
C MET A 351 -24.59 -2.66 -8.44
N LEU A 352 -24.54 -1.47 -7.85
CA LEU A 352 -25.59 -0.45 -8.01
C LEU A 352 -25.64 0.09 -9.45
N ARG A 353 -24.49 0.32 -10.10
CA ARG A 353 -24.43 0.71 -11.51
C ARG A 353 -25.01 -0.38 -12.41
N PHE A 354 -24.60 -1.63 -12.22
CA PHE A 354 -25.13 -2.77 -12.94
C PHE A 354 -26.66 -2.84 -12.78
N LYS A 355 -27.17 -2.70 -11.54
CA LYS A 355 -28.61 -2.62 -11.29
C LYS A 355 -29.31 -1.47 -12.00
N ALA A 356 -28.70 -0.30 -12.08
CA ALA A 356 -29.27 0.84 -12.80
C ALA A 356 -29.31 0.58 -14.32
N GLN A 357 -28.31 -0.08 -14.88
CA GLN A 357 -28.24 -0.46 -16.31
C GLN A 357 -29.27 -1.53 -16.67
N HIS A 358 -29.64 -2.41 -15.73
CA HIS A 358 -30.65 -3.46 -15.90
C HIS A 358 -31.95 -3.18 -15.13
N ASN A 359 -32.34 -1.90 -15.00
CA ASN A 359 -33.50 -1.50 -14.20
C ASN A 359 -34.86 -2.03 -14.70
N ILE A 360 -34.94 -2.43 -15.97
CA ILE A 360 -36.12 -3.07 -16.58
C ILE A 360 -36.23 -4.56 -16.23
N GLY A 361 -35.26 -5.14 -15.50
CA GLY A 361 -35.23 -6.55 -15.15
C GLY A 361 -34.81 -7.46 -16.32
N PHE A 362 -34.92 -8.77 -16.11
CA PHE A 362 -34.54 -9.80 -17.09
C PHE A 362 -35.80 -10.36 -17.76
N HIS A 363 -35.99 -10.06 -19.05
CA HIS A 363 -37.22 -10.38 -19.80
C HIS A 363 -36.98 -11.04 -21.17
N THR A 364 -35.75 -11.47 -21.43
CA THR A 364 -35.34 -12.17 -22.65
C THR A 364 -36.09 -13.48 -22.80
N THR A 365 -36.64 -13.76 -23.98
CA THR A 365 -37.58 -14.87 -24.21
C THR A 365 -36.98 -16.15 -24.79
N GLU A 366 -35.71 -16.10 -25.22
CA GLU A 366 -35.03 -17.24 -25.83
C GLU A 366 -33.89 -17.70 -24.91
N PRO A 367 -33.85 -18.99 -24.50
CA PRO A 367 -32.81 -19.49 -23.61
C PRO A 367 -31.38 -19.26 -24.11
N GLU A 368 -31.15 -19.43 -25.41
CA GLU A 368 -29.84 -19.18 -26.03
C GLU A 368 -29.38 -17.72 -25.91
N VAL A 369 -30.32 -16.77 -25.92
CA VAL A 369 -30.02 -15.35 -25.76
C VAL A 369 -29.72 -15.03 -24.31
N ILE A 370 -30.47 -15.59 -23.35
CA ILE A 370 -30.16 -15.45 -21.92
C ILE A 370 -28.77 -16.03 -21.62
N TRP A 371 -28.45 -17.19 -22.18
CA TRP A 371 -27.12 -17.81 -22.06
C TRP A 371 -26.02 -16.85 -22.52
N LYS A 372 -26.20 -16.27 -23.71
CA LYS A 372 -25.27 -15.31 -24.28
C LYS A 372 -25.10 -14.06 -23.41
N GLU A 373 -26.21 -13.45 -22.99
CA GLU A 373 -26.20 -12.29 -22.08
C GLU A 373 -25.49 -12.61 -20.77
N TYR A 374 -25.65 -13.81 -20.23
CA TYR A 374 -24.91 -14.24 -19.04
C TYR A 374 -23.40 -14.30 -19.29
N THR A 375 -22.97 -14.87 -20.41
CA THR A 375 -21.55 -15.02 -20.77
C THR A 375 -20.86 -13.74 -21.24
N GLU A 376 -21.63 -12.70 -21.59
CA GLU A 376 -21.12 -11.41 -22.08
C GLU A 376 -21.24 -10.29 -21.04
N ASP A 377 -22.24 -10.35 -20.14
CA ASP A 377 -22.58 -9.23 -19.25
C ASP A 377 -22.96 -9.69 -17.83
N TYR A 378 -23.96 -10.57 -17.67
CA TYR A 378 -24.54 -10.82 -16.33
C TYR A 378 -23.59 -11.49 -15.34
N TYR A 379 -22.57 -12.22 -15.81
CA TYR A 379 -21.54 -12.81 -14.94
C TYR A 379 -20.80 -11.74 -14.11
N HIS A 380 -20.74 -10.48 -14.56
CA HIS A 380 -20.08 -9.40 -13.84
C HIS A 380 -20.68 -9.17 -12.44
N MET A 381 -22.00 -9.37 -12.29
CA MET A 381 -22.66 -9.22 -11.00
C MET A 381 -22.17 -10.28 -9.99
N ASP A 382 -21.89 -11.49 -10.46
CA ASP A 382 -21.29 -12.55 -9.66
C ASP A 382 -19.83 -12.20 -9.26
N THR A 383 -19.06 -11.60 -10.18
CA THR A 383 -17.72 -11.07 -9.91
C THR A 383 -17.74 -10.00 -8.82
N TYR A 384 -18.60 -8.97 -8.96
CA TYR A 384 -18.69 -7.88 -7.98
C TYR A 384 -19.13 -8.38 -6.61
N TYR A 385 -20.07 -9.32 -6.58
CA TYR A 385 -20.54 -9.93 -5.35
C TYR A 385 -19.44 -10.73 -4.63
N ARG A 386 -18.62 -11.50 -5.37
CA ARG A 386 -17.46 -12.21 -4.81
C ARG A 386 -16.41 -11.25 -4.25
N HIS A 387 -16.00 -10.25 -5.03
CA HIS A 387 -14.99 -9.28 -4.59
C HIS A 387 -15.47 -8.41 -3.40
N TYR A 388 -16.77 -8.15 -3.30
CA TYR A 388 -17.34 -7.54 -2.10
C TYR A 388 -17.06 -8.42 -0.88
N HIS A 389 -17.28 -9.73 -1.00
CA HIS A 389 -17.05 -10.67 0.09
C HIS A 389 -15.56 -10.88 0.39
N ASP A 390 -14.67 -10.79 -0.59
CA ASP A 390 -13.20 -10.73 -0.35
C ASP A 390 -12.85 -9.55 0.57
N SER A 391 -13.33 -8.36 0.20
CA SER A 391 -13.12 -7.12 0.96
C SER A 391 -13.75 -7.19 2.35
N TYR A 392 -14.96 -7.77 2.45
CA TYR A 392 -15.67 -7.92 3.72
C TYR A 392 -14.96 -8.90 4.66
N GLN A 393 -14.45 -10.02 4.15
CA GLN A 393 -13.62 -10.93 4.95
C GLN A 393 -12.35 -10.24 5.46
N ALA A 394 -11.74 -9.37 4.67
CA ALA A 394 -10.61 -8.56 5.13
C ALA A 394 -11.01 -7.59 6.27
N CYS A 395 -12.19 -6.97 6.19
CA CYS A 395 -12.74 -6.18 7.31
C CYS A 395 -12.94 -7.03 8.57
N LEU A 396 -13.42 -8.26 8.46
CA LEU A 396 -13.63 -9.14 9.61
C LEU A 396 -12.32 -9.62 10.26
N ARG A 397 -11.25 -9.79 9.46
CA ARG A 397 -9.92 -10.17 9.96
C ARG A 397 -9.23 -9.00 10.69
N ASN A 398 -9.43 -7.77 10.22
CA ASN A 398 -8.87 -6.55 10.78
C ASN A 398 -9.97 -5.54 11.10
N PRO A 399 -10.79 -5.76 12.14
CA PRO A 399 -11.96 -4.96 12.40
C PRO A 399 -11.61 -3.56 12.90
N ASN A 400 -12.22 -2.54 12.29
CA ASN A 400 -12.33 -1.20 12.82
C ASN A 400 -13.61 -1.09 13.66
N MET A 401 -13.47 -0.89 14.97
CA MET A 401 -14.58 -0.86 15.93
C MET A 401 -15.66 0.19 15.62
N LYS A 402 -15.31 1.30 14.96
CA LYS A 402 -16.30 2.35 14.60
C LYS A 402 -17.10 1.99 13.36
N LEU A 403 -16.55 1.17 12.48
CA LEU A 403 -17.16 0.81 11.20
C LEU A 403 -17.81 -0.57 11.19
N ASP A 404 -17.58 -1.40 12.22
CA ASP A 404 -18.03 -2.80 12.28
C ASP A 404 -19.55 -2.96 12.06
N ASP A 405 -20.38 -2.18 12.76
CA ASP A 405 -21.83 -2.24 12.58
C ASP A 405 -22.25 -1.71 11.19
N LYS A 406 -21.59 -0.64 10.72
CA LYS A 406 -21.87 -0.04 9.42
C LYS A 406 -21.56 -1.02 8.28
N ILE A 407 -20.43 -1.73 8.34
CA ILE A 407 -20.10 -2.68 7.29
C ILE A 407 -21.07 -3.86 7.27
N LYS A 408 -21.51 -4.36 8.42
CA LYS A 408 -22.54 -5.40 8.52
C LYS A 408 -23.88 -4.95 7.93
N GLN A 409 -24.27 -3.68 8.17
CA GLN A 409 -25.44 -3.08 7.55
C GLN A 409 -25.30 -3.02 6.02
N LEU A 410 -24.14 -2.59 5.51
CA LEU A 410 -23.86 -2.60 4.07
C LEU A 410 -23.94 -4.01 3.49
N THR A 411 -23.39 -5.01 4.20
CA THR A 411 -23.44 -6.41 3.77
C THR A 411 -24.88 -6.88 3.63
N ALA A 412 -25.76 -6.58 4.58
CA ALA A 412 -27.18 -6.91 4.45
C ALA A 412 -27.85 -6.28 3.22
N LYS A 413 -27.47 -5.05 2.85
CA LYS A 413 -27.96 -4.39 1.63
C LYS A 413 -27.45 -5.09 0.37
N VAL A 414 -26.14 -5.39 0.31
CA VAL A 414 -25.50 -6.10 -0.80
C VAL A 414 -26.10 -7.50 -0.99
N GLU A 415 -26.27 -8.24 0.09
CA GLU A 415 -26.98 -9.52 0.11
C GLU A 415 -28.39 -9.39 -0.47
N GLY A 416 -29.12 -8.35 -0.07
CA GLY A 416 -30.47 -8.09 -0.58
C GLY A 416 -30.50 -7.79 -2.07
N ILE A 417 -29.55 -7.00 -2.59
CA ILE A 417 -29.43 -6.70 -4.02
C ILE A 417 -29.15 -7.97 -4.81
N TYR A 418 -28.21 -8.80 -4.34
CA TYR A 418 -27.82 -10.01 -5.05
C TYR A 418 -28.91 -11.09 -4.99
N THR A 419 -29.48 -11.36 -3.81
CA THR A 419 -30.44 -12.46 -3.64
C THR A 419 -31.87 -12.12 -4.06
N ASN A 420 -32.38 -10.93 -3.70
CA ASN A 420 -33.80 -10.61 -3.92
C ASN A 420 -34.07 -9.92 -5.26
N TRP A 421 -33.04 -9.35 -5.90
CA TRP A 421 -33.15 -8.73 -7.22
C TRP A 421 -32.42 -9.59 -8.26
N PHE A 422 -31.09 -9.64 -8.25
CA PHE A 422 -30.31 -10.27 -9.33
C PHE A 422 -30.63 -11.76 -9.49
N LEU A 423 -30.33 -12.58 -8.48
CA LEU A 423 -30.53 -14.02 -8.56
C LEU A 423 -32.01 -14.38 -8.75
N LYS A 424 -32.91 -13.69 -8.04
CA LYS A 424 -34.34 -13.94 -8.14
C LYS A 424 -34.84 -13.69 -9.56
N GLU A 425 -34.70 -12.47 -10.08
CA GLU A 425 -35.27 -12.12 -11.39
C GLU A 425 -34.56 -12.86 -12.55
N LEU A 426 -33.24 -13.04 -12.48
CA LEU A 426 -32.51 -13.79 -13.49
C LEU A 426 -32.91 -15.26 -13.50
N SER A 427 -33.00 -15.88 -12.31
CA SER A 427 -33.34 -17.31 -12.22
C SER A 427 -34.81 -17.57 -12.54
N ASP A 428 -35.72 -16.65 -12.21
CA ASP A 428 -37.14 -16.70 -12.58
C ASP A 428 -37.27 -16.71 -14.12
N ASN A 429 -36.58 -15.78 -14.80
CA ASN A 429 -36.59 -15.72 -16.26
C ASN A 429 -35.96 -16.97 -16.89
N TRP A 430 -34.76 -17.33 -16.45
CA TRP A 430 -34.02 -18.48 -16.97
C TRP A 430 -34.81 -19.79 -16.79
N SER A 431 -35.31 -20.06 -15.59
CA SER A 431 -36.03 -21.30 -15.29
C SER A 431 -37.28 -21.43 -16.16
N LYS A 432 -38.00 -20.32 -16.38
CA LYS A 432 -39.20 -20.31 -17.22
C LYS A 432 -38.90 -20.52 -18.70
N MET A 433 -37.87 -19.88 -19.24
CA MET A 433 -37.56 -20.00 -20.67
C MET A 433 -36.89 -21.34 -21.01
N SER A 434 -36.09 -21.89 -20.10
CA SER A 434 -35.35 -23.15 -20.32
C SER A 434 -36.16 -24.42 -20.04
N GLU A 435 -37.33 -24.32 -19.40
CA GLU A 435 -38.12 -25.45 -18.90
C GLU A 435 -38.37 -26.51 -19.98
N ASP A 436 -38.99 -26.12 -21.09
CA ASP A 436 -39.36 -27.05 -22.17
C ASP A 436 -38.13 -27.75 -22.78
N GLU A 437 -37.03 -27.02 -22.99
CA GLU A 437 -35.82 -27.58 -23.60
C GLU A 437 -35.08 -28.53 -22.64
N LEU A 438 -35.00 -28.18 -21.36
CA LEU A 438 -34.40 -29.04 -20.33
C LEU A 438 -35.26 -30.28 -20.06
N GLU A 439 -36.58 -30.15 -20.04
CA GLU A 439 -37.49 -31.28 -19.85
C GLU A 439 -37.40 -32.27 -21.02
N ASN A 440 -37.44 -31.78 -22.26
CA ASN A 440 -37.51 -32.64 -23.44
C ASN A 440 -36.13 -33.14 -23.90
N TYR A 441 -35.13 -32.27 -23.87
CA TYR A 441 -33.80 -32.54 -24.43
C TYR A 441 -32.70 -32.61 -23.38
N GLY A 442 -32.92 -32.17 -22.14
CA GLY A 442 -31.86 -32.14 -21.12
C GLY A 442 -30.80 -31.08 -21.38
N HIS A 443 -31.00 -30.26 -22.41
CA HIS A 443 -30.08 -29.24 -22.83
C HIS A 443 -30.74 -28.17 -23.67
N ILE A 444 -30.09 -27.01 -23.71
CA ILE A 444 -30.49 -25.85 -24.48
C ILE A 444 -30.00 -26.03 -25.91
N LEU A 445 -30.93 -25.82 -26.85
CA LEU A 445 -30.65 -25.90 -28.27
C LEU A 445 -29.69 -24.78 -28.67
N LYS A 446 -28.78 -25.09 -29.61
CA LYS A 446 -27.75 -24.17 -30.13
C LYS A 446 -26.70 -23.71 -29.10
N VAL A 447 -26.74 -24.24 -27.88
CA VAL A 447 -25.64 -24.11 -26.90
C VAL A 447 -24.76 -25.36 -26.98
N GLU A 448 -23.45 -25.16 -27.05
CA GLU A 448 -22.48 -26.25 -27.06
C GLU A 448 -22.54 -27.05 -25.76
N GLN A 449 -22.42 -28.37 -25.85
CA GLN A 449 -22.54 -29.27 -24.71
C GLN A 449 -21.16 -29.67 -24.17
N GLN A 450 -21.00 -29.69 -22.84
CA GLN A 450 -19.77 -30.12 -22.17
C GLN A 450 -19.36 -31.56 -22.56
N ARG A 451 -20.32 -32.45 -22.83
CA ARG A 451 -20.04 -33.83 -23.31
C ARG A 451 -19.28 -33.88 -24.64
N SER A 452 -19.33 -32.81 -25.43
CA SER A 452 -18.62 -32.71 -26.70
C SER A 452 -17.22 -32.12 -26.54
N PHE A 453 -16.80 -31.78 -25.32
CA PHE A 453 -15.53 -31.09 -25.05
C PHE A 453 -14.32 -31.84 -25.65
N TYR A 454 -14.19 -33.14 -25.38
CA TYR A 454 -13.05 -33.92 -25.89
C TYR A 454 -13.01 -33.89 -27.42
N GLN A 455 -14.16 -34.10 -28.06
CA GLN A 455 -14.26 -34.13 -29.52
C GLN A 455 -13.92 -32.77 -30.14
N ASN A 456 -14.48 -31.69 -29.57
CA ASN A 456 -14.39 -30.35 -30.15
C ASN A 456 -13.03 -29.68 -29.92
N TYR A 457 -12.42 -29.86 -28.74
CA TYR A 457 -11.21 -29.14 -28.33
C TYR A 457 -9.95 -30.01 -28.28
N VAL A 458 -10.07 -31.29 -27.92
CA VAL A 458 -8.91 -32.17 -27.70
C VAL A 458 -8.59 -33.03 -28.93
N GLU A 459 -9.57 -33.77 -29.44
CA GLU A 459 -9.42 -34.68 -30.58
C GLU A 459 -9.17 -33.92 -31.89
N SER A 460 -9.80 -32.76 -32.05
CA SER A 460 -9.64 -31.89 -33.23
C SER A 460 -8.24 -31.28 -33.33
N SER A 461 -7.47 -31.25 -32.24
CA SER A 461 -6.17 -30.61 -32.20
C SER A 461 -5.07 -31.48 -32.82
N THR A 462 -4.34 -30.91 -33.77
CA THR A 462 -3.18 -31.57 -34.40
C THR A 462 -1.90 -31.46 -33.57
N ASN A 463 -1.92 -30.60 -32.55
CA ASN A 463 -0.78 -30.31 -31.70
C ASN A 463 -0.93 -30.98 -30.33
N ARG A 464 0.14 -30.94 -29.53
CA ARG A 464 0.08 -31.34 -28.13
C ARG A 464 -0.86 -30.41 -27.34
N VAL A 465 -1.73 -31.01 -26.53
CA VAL A 465 -2.76 -30.31 -25.75
C VAL A 465 -2.62 -30.62 -24.26
N PHE A 466 -2.76 -29.59 -23.44
CA PHE A 466 -2.91 -29.69 -22.00
C PHE A 466 -4.34 -29.28 -21.63
N VAL A 467 -5.04 -30.11 -20.87
CA VAL A 467 -6.37 -29.80 -20.33
C VAL A 467 -6.24 -29.67 -18.82
N VAL A 468 -6.53 -28.49 -18.29
CA VAL A 468 -6.52 -28.19 -16.86
C VAL A 468 -7.96 -28.10 -16.40
N ILE A 469 -8.37 -29.03 -15.53
CA ILE A 469 -9.72 -29.11 -15.02
C ILE A 469 -9.69 -28.63 -13.57
N SER A 470 -10.35 -27.49 -13.31
CA SER A 470 -10.53 -26.97 -11.95
C SER A 470 -11.93 -27.27 -11.46
N ASP A 471 -12.04 -28.10 -10.43
CA ASP A 471 -13.31 -28.48 -9.80
C ASP A 471 -14.05 -27.25 -9.29
N ALA A 472 -15.33 -27.14 -9.63
CA ALA A 472 -16.23 -26.05 -9.26
C ALA A 472 -15.77 -24.64 -9.72
N MET A 473 -15.07 -24.50 -10.85
CA MET A 473 -14.74 -23.18 -11.42
C MET A 473 -15.90 -22.60 -12.21
N ARG A 474 -16.45 -21.47 -11.76
CA ARG A 474 -17.52 -20.76 -12.46
C ARG A 474 -17.01 -19.90 -13.61
N TYR A 475 -17.93 -19.51 -14.50
CA TYR A 475 -17.62 -18.68 -15.67
C TYR A 475 -16.98 -17.33 -15.32
N GLU A 476 -17.45 -16.63 -14.28
CA GLU A 476 -16.90 -15.33 -13.90
C GLU A 476 -15.47 -15.41 -13.35
N VAL A 477 -15.09 -16.55 -12.75
CA VAL A 477 -13.72 -16.82 -12.29
C VAL A 477 -12.81 -17.06 -13.49
N ALA A 478 -13.30 -17.80 -14.49
CA ALA A 478 -12.55 -18.01 -15.72
C ALA A 478 -12.38 -16.72 -16.53
N ALA A 479 -13.38 -15.84 -16.56
CA ALA A 479 -13.25 -14.52 -17.18
C ALA A 479 -12.14 -13.69 -16.52
N GLU A 480 -12.05 -13.69 -15.19
CA GLU A 480 -10.94 -13.04 -14.46
C GLU A 480 -9.58 -13.70 -14.78
N LEU A 481 -9.54 -15.04 -14.86
CA LEU A 481 -8.32 -15.76 -15.27
C LEU A 481 -7.85 -15.34 -16.67
N VAL A 482 -8.77 -15.14 -17.62
CA VAL A 482 -8.45 -14.70 -18.99
C VAL A 482 -7.74 -13.35 -18.96
N GLU A 483 -8.28 -12.38 -18.25
CA GLU A 483 -7.68 -11.04 -18.11
C GLU A 483 -6.27 -11.12 -17.53
N GLN A 484 -6.08 -11.89 -16.45
CA GLN A 484 -4.78 -12.05 -15.81
C GLN A 484 -3.78 -12.80 -16.69
N LEU A 485 -4.20 -13.85 -17.41
CA LEU A 485 -3.34 -14.61 -18.32
C LEU A 485 -2.88 -13.75 -19.50
N GLN A 486 -3.77 -12.93 -20.06
CA GLN A 486 -3.43 -12.02 -21.17
C GLN A 486 -2.41 -10.96 -20.73
N GLN A 487 -2.54 -10.42 -19.52
CA GLN A 487 -1.60 -9.42 -18.98
C GLN A 487 -0.24 -10.02 -18.61
N GLU A 488 -0.22 -11.21 -17.99
CA GLU A 488 1.00 -11.81 -17.47
C GLU A 488 1.79 -12.64 -18.50
N THR A 489 1.19 -12.97 -19.65
CA THR A 489 1.81 -13.87 -20.63
C THR A 489 1.61 -13.42 -22.07
N ARG A 490 2.57 -13.75 -22.93
CA ARG A 490 2.43 -13.58 -24.39
C ARG A 490 1.50 -14.66 -24.92
N SER A 491 0.21 -14.37 -24.94
CA SER A 491 -0.80 -15.36 -25.27
C SER A 491 -1.94 -14.78 -26.11
N GLN A 492 -2.64 -15.69 -26.78
CA GLN A 492 -4.00 -15.48 -27.25
C GLN A 492 -4.90 -16.29 -26.32
N VAL A 493 -5.94 -15.65 -25.80
CA VAL A 493 -6.87 -16.30 -24.87
C VAL A 493 -8.29 -16.00 -25.31
N ALA A 494 -9.09 -17.05 -25.44
CA ALA A 494 -10.53 -16.97 -25.69
C ALA A 494 -11.28 -17.72 -24.58
N ILE A 495 -12.53 -17.33 -24.32
CA ILE A 495 -13.40 -17.99 -23.35
C ILE A 495 -14.74 -18.31 -24.01
N HIS A 496 -15.24 -19.51 -23.73
CA HIS A 496 -16.53 -20.01 -24.19
C HIS A 496 -17.32 -20.55 -22.99
N GLY A 497 -18.64 -20.38 -23.01
CA GLY A 497 -19.54 -21.01 -22.04
C GLY A 497 -20.20 -22.22 -22.67
N VAL A 498 -19.84 -23.43 -22.21
CA VAL A 498 -20.47 -24.68 -22.62
C VAL A 498 -21.45 -25.16 -21.56
N GLN A 499 -22.49 -25.87 -21.99
CA GLN A 499 -23.48 -26.39 -21.08
C GLN A 499 -22.98 -27.61 -20.32
N GLY A 500 -22.82 -27.44 -19.01
CA GLY A 500 -22.57 -28.51 -18.06
C GLY A 500 -23.61 -29.62 -18.18
N ILE A 501 -23.14 -30.87 -18.11
CA ILE A 501 -24.02 -32.03 -18.08
C ILE A 501 -24.86 -32.00 -16.80
N PHE A 502 -26.16 -32.24 -16.90
CA PHE A 502 -27.03 -32.36 -15.74
C PHE A 502 -27.00 -33.80 -15.19
N PRO A 503 -26.91 -34.04 -13.86
CA PRO A 503 -26.71 -33.03 -12.81
C PRO A 503 -25.31 -32.44 -12.85
N THR A 504 -25.22 -31.14 -12.58
CA THR A 504 -23.96 -30.36 -12.57
C THR A 504 -23.13 -30.66 -11.31
N VAL A 505 -22.67 -31.90 -11.22
CA VAL A 505 -21.85 -32.42 -10.11
C VAL A 505 -20.62 -33.14 -10.64
N THR A 506 -19.58 -33.21 -9.83
CA THR A 506 -18.24 -33.69 -10.21
C THR A 506 -18.25 -34.99 -11.00
N LYS A 507 -18.97 -36.02 -10.52
CA LYS A 507 -18.95 -37.34 -11.18
C LYS A 507 -19.54 -37.33 -12.60
N PHE A 508 -20.51 -36.46 -12.89
CA PHE A 508 -21.06 -36.33 -14.24
C PHE A 508 -20.23 -35.37 -15.08
N GLY A 509 -19.86 -34.20 -14.54
CA GLY A 509 -19.02 -33.21 -15.23
C GLY A 509 -17.67 -33.79 -15.65
N MET A 510 -16.98 -34.48 -14.74
CA MET A 510 -15.71 -35.15 -15.02
C MET A 510 -15.85 -36.26 -16.07
N ALA A 511 -16.99 -36.93 -16.14
CA ALA A 511 -17.28 -37.93 -17.17
C ALA A 511 -17.50 -37.28 -18.55
N ALA A 512 -18.18 -36.14 -18.59
CA ALA A 512 -18.45 -35.39 -19.82
C ALA A 512 -17.18 -34.82 -20.49
N LEU A 513 -16.13 -34.54 -19.72
CA LEU A 513 -14.85 -34.02 -20.22
C LEU A 513 -13.92 -35.11 -20.81
N LEU A 514 -14.29 -36.39 -20.69
CA LEU A 514 -13.56 -37.54 -21.23
C LEU A 514 -14.08 -37.89 -22.64
N PRO A 515 -13.31 -38.64 -23.46
CA PRO A 515 -13.86 -39.24 -24.68
C PRO A 515 -15.05 -40.13 -24.32
N ASN A 516 -16.21 -39.86 -24.92
CA ASN A 516 -17.45 -40.55 -24.59
C ASN A 516 -18.36 -40.70 -25.82
N LYS A 517 -19.08 -41.83 -25.89
CA LYS A 517 -20.25 -42.00 -26.77
C LYS A 517 -21.53 -42.13 -25.94
N GLU A 518 -21.45 -42.83 -24.82
CA GLU A 518 -22.54 -42.99 -23.84
C GLU A 518 -22.03 -42.69 -22.43
N ILE A 519 -22.83 -41.93 -21.67
CA ILE A 519 -22.60 -41.66 -20.24
C ILE A 519 -23.84 -42.11 -19.48
N TYR A 520 -23.68 -42.94 -18.45
CA TYR A 520 -24.84 -43.40 -17.67
C TYR A 520 -24.53 -43.65 -16.19
N PRO A 521 -25.51 -43.40 -15.30
CA PRO A 521 -25.38 -43.78 -13.90
C PRO A 521 -25.60 -45.29 -13.70
N GLU A 522 -24.82 -45.88 -12.81
CA GLU A 522 -24.95 -47.26 -12.33
C GLU A 522 -25.08 -47.27 -10.80
N LYS A 523 -26.07 -47.99 -10.28
CA LYS A 523 -26.30 -48.11 -8.84
C LYS A 523 -25.27 -49.06 -8.22
N THR A 524 -24.58 -48.59 -7.18
CA THR A 524 -23.63 -49.37 -6.40
C THR A 524 -24.05 -49.39 -4.92
N ALA A 525 -23.38 -50.20 -4.09
CA ALA A 525 -23.60 -50.22 -2.65
C ALA A 525 -23.24 -48.88 -1.96
N ALA A 526 -22.41 -48.05 -2.59
CA ALA A 526 -21.94 -46.76 -2.07
C ALA A 526 -22.67 -45.53 -2.69
N GLY A 527 -23.70 -45.74 -3.50
CA GLY A 527 -24.41 -44.67 -4.24
C GLY A 527 -24.35 -44.87 -5.75
N LEU A 528 -24.57 -43.80 -6.54
CA LEU A 528 -24.43 -43.85 -8.00
C LEU A 528 -22.99 -43.61 -8.43
N ARG A 529 -22.49 -44.52 -9.26
CA ARG A 529 -21.25 -44.39 -10.04
C ARG A 529 -21.60 -43.96 -11.47
N VAL A 530 -20.76 -43.15 -12.11
CA VAL A 530 -20.96 -42.74 -13.51
C VAL A 530 -20.03 -43.52 -14.43
N MET A 531 -20.61 -44.13 -15.46
CA MET A 531 -19.94 -44.95 -16.46
C MET A 531 -19.81 -44.18 -17.77
N VAL A 532 -18.69 -44.36 -18.47
CA VAL A 532 -18.37 -43.84 -19.79
C VAL A 532 -18.00 -45.03 -20.67
N ASP A 533 -18.80 -45.32 -21.70
CA ASP A 533 -18.58 -46.43 -22.65
C ASP A 533 -18.29 -47.79 -21.97
N GLY A 534 -18.93 -48.05 -20.82
CA GLY A 534 -18.78 -49.28 -20.05
C GLY A 534 -17.65 -49.27 -19.00
N GLN A 535 -16.87 -48.21 -18.89
CA GLN A 535 -15.85 -48.03 -17.86
C GLN A 535 -16.26 -46.99 -16.83
N SER A 536 -15.85 -47.16 -15.58
CA SER A 536 -16.09 -46.16 -14.54
C SER A 536 -15.25 -44.90 -14.79
N SER A 537 -15.84 -43.72 -14.61
CA SER A 537 -15.16 -42.42 -14.71
C SER A 537 -14.53 -41.93 -13.39
N ASP A 538 -14.48 -42.82 -12.38
CA ASP A 538 -13.80 -42.58 -11.10
C ASP A 538 -12.33 -42.19 -11.36
N ALA A 539 -11.74 -41.37 -10.49
CA ALA A 539 -10.43 -40.74 -10.72
C ALA A 539 -9.32 -41.72 -11.16
N SER A 540 -9.30 -42.94 -10.61
CA SER A 540 -8.31 -43.98 -10.94
C SER A 540 -8.41 -44.55 -12.36
N ASN A 541 -9.55 -44.39 -13.04
CA ASN A 541 -9.81 -44.98 -14.35
C ASN A 541 -9.75 -43.97 -15.51
N ARG A 542 -9.70 -42.67 -15.22
CA ARG A 542 -9.74 -41.60 -16.23
C ARG A 542 -8.59 -41.69 -17.25
N GLU A 543 -7.39 -42.04 -16.79
CA GLU A 543 -6.24 -42.24 -17.69
C GLU A 543 -6.46 -43.42 -18.66
N MET A 544 -7.12 -44.49 -18.21
CA MET A 544 -7.44 -45.63 -19.07
C MET A 544 -8.42 -45.24 -20.18
N ILE A 545 -9.45 -44.46 -19.85
CA ILE A 545 -10.43 -43.94 -20.82
C ILE A 545 -9.73 -43.04 -21.86
N LEU A 546 -8.88 -42.11 -21.42
CA LEU A 546 -8.11 -41.25 -22.32
C LEU A 546 -7.17 -42.05 -23.24
N LYS A 547 -6.48 -43.06 -22.70
CA LYS A 547 -5.58 -43.93 -23.47
C LYS A 547 -6.30 -44.79 -24.50
N ALA A 548 -7.58 -45.11 -24.27
CA ALA A 548 -8.40 -45.83 -25.24
C ALA A 548 -8.66 -44.99 -26.51
N ALA A 549 -8.77 -43.66 -26.36
CA ALA A 549 -8.89 -42.73 -27.50
C ALA A 549 -7.52 -42.35 -28.09
N ASN A 550 -6.53 -42.07 -27.24
CA ASN A 550 -5.17 -41.72 -27.65
C ASN A 550 -4.14 -42.34 -26.69
N PRO A 551 -3.36 -43.36 -27.12
CA PRO A 551 -2.39 -44.03 -26.26
C PRO A 551 -1.33 -43.11 -25.64
N ASP A 552 -1.05 -41.97 -26.28
CA ASP A 552 -0.11 -40.94 -25.81
C ASP A 552 -0.79 -39.95 -24.84
N SER A 553 -1.69 -40.44 -23.96
CA SER A 553 -2.40 -39.63 -22.97
C SER A 553 -1.94 -39.93 -21.54
N CYS A 554 -1.89 -38.91 -20.68
CA CYS A 554 -1.68 -39.09 -19.24
C CYS A 554 -2.54 -38.16 -18.38
N VAL A 555 -2.73 -38.56 -17.12
CA VAL A 555 -3.44 -37.81 -16.09
C VAL A 555 -2.49 -37.44 -14.96
N LEU A 556 -2.56 -36.19 -14.52
CA LEU A 556 -1.82 -35.65 -13.38
C LEU A 556 -2.78 -34.98 -12.40
N LYS A 557 -2.44 -34.98 -11.12
CA LYS A 557 -3.05 -34.11 -10.11
C LYS A 557 -2.08 -32.98 -9.79
N TYR A 558 -2.56 -31.74 -9.75
CA TYR A 558 -1.70 -30.58 -9.49
C TYR A 558 -1.00 -30.69 -8.12
N ASP A 559 -1.72 -31.08 -7.07
CA ASP A 559 -1.16 -31.31 -5.72
C ASP A 559 0.05 -32.27 -5.74
N ASP A 560 -0.01 -33.32 -6.58
CA ASP A 560 1.04 -34.35 -6.63
C ASP A 560 2.29 -33.91 -7.40
N ILE A 561 2.15 -32.93 -8.31
CA ILE A 561 3.24 -32.46 -9.17
C ILE A 561 3.85 -31.14 -8.70
N ARG A 562 3.11 -30.32 -7.94
CA ARG A 562 3.55 -29.01 -7.45
C ARG A 562 4.88 -29.11 -6.69
N ASP A 563 5.01 -30.11 -5.83
CA ASP A 563 6.14 -30.26 -4.91
C ASP A 563 7.31 -31.08 -5.52
N LEU A 564 7.18 -31.54 -6.78
CA LEU A 564 8.23 -32.25 -7.49
C LEU A 564 9.32 -31.28 -8.02
N THR A 565 10.47 -31.83 -8.40
CA THR A 565 11.48 -31.07 -9.15
C THR A 565 11.07 -30.92 -10.62
N ARG A 566 11.57 -29.88 -11.30
CA ARG A 566 11.34 -29.62 -12.72
C ARG A 566 11.63 -30.84 -13.61
N ASP A 567 12.73 -31.55 -13.36
CA ASP A 567 13.11 -32.74 -14.14
C ASP A 567 12.12 -33.89 -13.97
N LYS A 568 11.64 -34.12 -12.73
CA LYS A 568 10.63 -35.14 -12.45
C LYS A 568 9.32 -34.81 -13.14
N ARG A 569 8.84 -33.56 -13.02
CA ARG A 569 7.61 -33.11 -13.70
C ARG A 569 7.70 -33.26 -15.21
N SER A 570 8.80 -32.79 -15.81
CA SER A 570 9.01 -32.86 -17.27
C SER A 570 9.04 -34.30 -17.79
N SER A 571 9.55 -35.23 -16.98
CA SER A 571 9.59 -36.66 -17.31
C SER A 571 8.18 -37.29 -17.35
N LEU A 572 7.25 -36.87 -16.50
CA LEU A 572 5.87 -37.39 -16.45
C LEU A 572 5.09 -37.15 -17.74
N VAL A 573 5.41 -36.05 -18.43
CA VAL A 573 4.68 -35.64 -19.63
C VAL A 573 5.46 -35.94 -20.92
N LYS A 574 6.66 -36.51 -20.84
CA LYS A 574 7.52 -36.75 -21.99
C LYS A 574 6.87 -37.74 -22.96
N GLY A 575 6.73 -37.35 -24.22
CA GLY A 575 6.12 -38.16 -25.27
C GLY A 575 4.59 -38.16 -25.28
N MET A 576 3.94 -37.50 -24.31
CA MET A 576 2.48 -37.44 -24.23
C MET A 576 1.93 -36.32 -25.12
N LYS A 577 0.88 -36.61 -25.89
CA LYS A 577 0.16 -35.66 -26.75
C LYS A 577 -1.01 -35.00 -26.05
N VAL A 578 -1.67 -35.71 -25.15
CA VAL A 578 -2.82 -35.22 -24.38
C VAL A 578 -2.49 -35.35 -22.89
N VAL A 579 -2.48 -34.24 -22.17
CA VAL A 579 -2.16 -34.23 -20.74
C VAL A 579 -3.30 -33.59 -19.97
N TYR A 580 -3.97 -34.36 -19.12
CA TYR A 580 -5.03 -33.86 -18.24
C TYR A 580 -4.44 -33.55 -16.87
N ILE A 581 -4.68 -32.36 -16.33
CA ILE A 581 -4.24 -31.91 -15.00
C ILE A 581 -5.48 -31.55 -14.18
N TYR A 582 -5.70 -32.26 -13.09
CA TYR A 582 -6.83 -32.02 -12.18
C TYR A 582 -6.43 -31.12 -11.00
N HIS A 583 -7.30 -30.17 -10.68
CA HIS A 583 -7.18 -29.17 -9.62
C HIS A 583 -8.53 -29.07 -8.87
N ASP A 584 -8.55 -28.98 -7.54
CA ASP A 584 -9.78 -29.14 -6.73
C ASP A 584 -9.94 -28.11 -5.58
N GLN A 585 -9.26 -26.96 -5.61
CA GLN A 585 -9.21 -26.04 -4.46
C GLN A 585 -10.56 -25.42 -4.06
N ILE A 586 -11.39 -24.99 -5.02
CA ILE A 586 -12.67 -24.30 -4.74
C ILE A 586 -13.61 -25.25 -3.99
N ASP A 587 -13.87 -26.41 -4.58
CA ASP A 587 -14.82 -27.40 -4.04
C ASP A 587 -14.38 -27.93 -2.67
N LYS A 588 -13.11 -28.36 -2.57
CA LYS A 588 -12.51 -28.92 -1.35
C LYS A 588 -12.59 -27.98 -0.15
N ARG A 589 -12.49 -26.66 -0.35
CA ARG A 589 -12.53 -25.67 0.74
C ARG A 589 -13.94 -25.17 1.03
N SER A 590 -14.73 -24.91 0.00
CA SER A 590 -16.05 -24.29 0.13
C SER A 590 -17.11 -25.21 0.72
N HIS A 591 -16.93 -26.54 0.62
CA HIS A 591 -17.78 -27.51 1.29
C HIS A 591 -17.65 -27.52 2.82
N HIS A 592 -16.50 -27.10 3.35
CA HIS A 592 -16.21 -27.16 4.79
C HIS A 592 -16.37 -25.81 5.48
N ASP A 593 -16.09 -24.71 4.79
CA ASP A 593 -16.16 -23.37 5.35
C ASP A 593 -16.82 -22.39 4.38
N LYS A 594 -17.98 -21.86 4.79
CA LYS A 594 -18.78 -20.94 3.98
C LYS A 594 -18.12 -19.60 3.73
N SER A 595 -17.22 -19.14 4.61
CA SER A 595 -16.48 -17.88 4.41
C SER A 595 -15.17 -18.08 3.64
N ALA A 596 -14.78 -19.33 3.36
CA ALA A 596 -13.54 -19.65 2.66
C ALA A 596 -13.67 -19.58 1.13
N MET A 597 -14.89 -19.56 0.56
CA MET A 597 -15.10 -19.58 -0.90
C MET A 597 -14.33 -18.45 -1.61
N PRO A 598 -14.45 -17.17 -1.21
CA PRO A 598 -13.78 -16.09 -1.93
C PRO A 598 -12.25 -16.26 -1.94
N ALA A 599 -11.65 -16.58 -0.79
CA ALA A 599 -10.21 -16.88 -0.69
C ALA A 599 -9.80 -18.14 -1.48
N ALA A 600 -10.67 -19.14 -1.59
CA ALA A 600 -10.40 -20.34 -2.39
C ALA A 600 -10.36 -20.02 -3.90
N VAL A 601 -11.12 -19.02 -4.35
CA VAL A 601 -11.07 -18.53 -5.73
C VAL A 601 -9.74 -17.82 -6.01
N ASP A 602 -9.28 -16.93 -5.13
CA ASP A 602 -7.98 -16.23 -5.30
C ASP A 602 -6.80 -17.21 -5.38
N ASP A 603 -6.79 -18.22 -4.51
CA ASP A 603 -5.78 -19.28 -4.52
C ASP A 603 -5.88 -20.12 -5.81
N THR A 604 -7.09 -20.38 -6.29
CA THR A 604 -7.33 -21.08 -7.56
C THR A 604 -6.78 -20.28 -8.75
N LEU A 605 -7.05 -18.98 -8.84
CA LEU A 605 -6.51 -18.12 -9.90
C LEU A 605 -4.98 -18.14 -9.89
N THR A 606 -4.38 -18.06 -8.70
CA THR A 606 -2.93 -18.15 -8.53
C THR A 606 -2.38 -19.51 -9.00
N ASP A 607 -3.01 -20.61 -8.59
CA ASP A 607 -2.61 -21.96 -8.98
C ASP A 607 -2.75 -22.21 -10.49
N LEU A 608 -3.84 -21.76 -11.12
CA LEU A 608 -4.03 -21.91 -12.57
C LEU A 608 -2.99 -21.12 -13.38
N LYS A 609 -2.62 -19.92 -12.95
CA LYS A 609 -1.50 -19.17 -13.55
C LYS A 609 -0.16 -19.88 -13.36
N ASN A 610 0.08 -20.49 -12.21
CA ASN A 610 1.28 -21.29 -11.96
C ASN A 610 1.32 -22.54 -12.84
N ILE A 611 0.18 -23.20 -13.03
CA ILE A 611 0.03 -24.33 -13.97
C ILE A 611 0.34 -23.87 -15.40
N ALA A 612 -0.19 -22.73 -15.85
CA ALA A 612 0.11 -22.15 -17.15
C ALA A 612 1.63 -21.93 -17.33
N LYS A 613 2.27 -21.26 -16.37
CA LYS A 613 3.72 -20.99 -16.36
C LYS A 613 4.53 -22.29 -16.38
N MET A 614 4.11 -23.31 -15.65
CA MET A 614 4.74 -24.64 -15.64
C MET A 614 4.63 -25.32 -17.01
N ILE A 615 3.44 -25.34 -17.62
CA ILE A 615 3.23 -25.94 -18.94
C ILE A 615 4.08 -25.24 -20.01
N ILE A 616 4.11 -23.91 -20.00
CA ILE A 616 4.86 -23.11 -20.97
C ILE A 616 6.37 -23.31 -20.82
N ASN A 617 6.89 -23.12 -19.60
CA ASN A 617 8.33 -23.01 -19.36
C ASN A 617 9.02 -24.35 -19.10
N GLU A 618 8.30 -25.34 -18.58
CA GLU A 618 8.85 -26.66 -18.27
C GLU A 618 8.43 -27.71 -19.30
N PHE A 619 7.15 -27.75 -19.66
CA PHE A 619 6.64 -28.81 -20.55
C PHE A 619 6.69 -28.44 -22.03
N SER A 620 7.10 -27.21 -22.35
CA SER A 620 7.12 -26.64 -23.70
C SER A 620 5.76 -26.68 -24.41
N GLY A 621 4.67 -26.68 -23.63
CA GLY A 621 3.30 -26.67 -24.13
C GLY A 621 2.90 -25.30 -24.64
N THR A 622 2.10 -25.27 -25.71
CA THR A 622 1.57 -24.03 -26.29
C THR A 622 0.05 -23.96 -26.29
N ASN A 623 -0.66 -25.09 -26.29
CA ASN A 623 -2.12 -25.14 -26.25
C ASN A 623 -2.57 -25.68 -24.90
N ILE A 624 -3.30 -24.84 -24.16
CA ILE A 624 -3.84 -25.17 -22.84
C ILE A 624 -5.34 -24.86 -22.87
N TYR A 625 -6.17 -25.80 -22.44
CA TYR A 625 -7.58 -25.57 -22.18
C TYR A 625 -7.79 -25.56 -20.68
N PHE A 626 -8.31 -24.48 -20.11
CA PHE A 626 -8.80 -24.47 -18.73
C PHE A 626 -10.31 -24.67 -18.76
N THR A 627 -10.82 -25.61 -17.98
CA THR A 627 -12.26 -25.89 -17.90
C THR A 627 -12.67 -26.29 -16.50
N SER A 628 -13.98 -26.34 -16.27
CA SER A 628 -14.58 -26.91 -15.06
C SER A 628 -15.39 -28.16 -15.37
N ASP A 629 -15.67 -28.95 -14.34
CA ASP A 629 -16.66 -30.01 -14.34
C ASP A 629 -18.09 -29.48 -14.07
N HIS A 630 -18.23 -28.48 -13.19
CA HIS A 630 -19.47 -27.77 -12.94
C HIS A 630 -19.24 -26.36 -12.39
N GLY A 631 -20.28 -25.54 -12.36
CA GLY A 631 -20.34 -24.33 -11.54
C GLY A 631 -21.03 -24.56 -10.20
N PHE A 632 -21.41 -23.49 -9.52
CA PHE A 632 -22.10 -23.56 -8.23
C PHE A 632 -22.98 -22.33 -7.98
N LEU A 633 -24.02 -22.50 -7.17
CA LEU A 633 -24.79 -21.39 -6.61
C LEU A 633 -24.21 -21.02 -5.24
N TYR A 634 -23.89 -19.74 -5.07
CA TYR A 634 -23.35 -19.20 -3.82
C TYR A 634 -24.15 -18.01 -3.30
N THR A 635 -24.44 -18.04 -1.99
CA THR A 635 -24.95 -16.91 -1.22
C THR A 635 -24.27 -16.87 0.15
N TYR A 636 -23.76 -15.71 0.55
CA TYR A 636 -23.03 -15.56 1.81
C TYR A 636 -23.94 -15.77 3.03
N SER A 637 -25.13 -15.14 3.03
CA SER A 637 -26.13 -15.38 4.06
C SER A 637 -26.74 -16.76 3.92
N ASP A 638 -27.11 -17.35 5.05
CA ASP A 638 -27.80 -18.63 5.06
C ASP A 638 -29.14 -18.51 4.31
N PRO A 639 -29.44 -19.41 3.36
CA PRO A 639 -30.69 -19.35 2.60
C PRO A 639 -31.90 -19.40 3.53
N ASN A 640 -32.91 -18.60 3.20
CA ASN A 640 -34.15 -18.54 3.96
C ASN A 640 -34.91 -19.88 3.88
N GLU A 641 -35.73 -20.22 4.88
CA GLU A 641 -36.50 -21.46 4.87
C GLU A 641 -37.47 -21.56 3.68
N ARG A 642 -37.92 -20.41 3.15
CA ARG A 642 -38.76 -20.35 1.94
C ARG A 642 -38.03 -20.76 0.67
N THR A 643 -36.70 -20.69 0.64
CA THR A 643 -35.88 -21.16 -0.49
C THR A 643 -35.35 -22.57 -0.23
N LYS A 644 -35.98 -23.32 0.69
CA LYS A 644 -35.66 -24.71 0.99
C LYS A 644 -36.90 -25.57 0.88
N ILE A 645 -36.74 -26.75 0.28
CA ILE A 645 -37.79 -27.77 0.22
C ILE A 645 -37.36 -29.02 0.98
N SER A 646 -38.29 -29.60 1.75
CA SER A 646 -38.16 -30.98 2.23
C SER A 646 -38.34 -31.93 1.04
N HIS A 647 -37.63 -33.05 1.04
CA HIS A 647 -37.84 -34.08 0.05
C HIS A 647 -38.85 -35.09 0.63
N ASP A 648 -40.08 -35.06 0.12
CA ASP A 648 -41.05 -36.15 0.31
C ASP A 648 -40.97 -37.12 -0.90
N LEU A 649 -39.75 -37.36 -1.39
CA LEU A 649 -39.52 -38.25 -2.51
C LEU A 649 -39.59 -39.70 -2.05
N ASP A 650 -40.32 -40.54 -2.79
CA ASP A 650 -40.36 -41.98 -2.51
C ASP A 650 -38.96 -42.59 -2.65
N ASN A 651 -38.45 -43.11 -1.53
CA ASN A 651 -37.15 -43.76 -1.45
C ASN A 651 -37.06 -45.04 -2.29
N SER A 652 -38.19 -45.61 -2.72
CA SER A 652 -38.21 -46.84 -3.51
C SER A 652 -37.73 -46.65 -4.96
N TYR A 653 -37.92 -45.46 -5.54
CA TYR A 653 -37.50 -45.12 -6.92
C TYR A 653 -36.36 -44.11 -6.99
N THR A 654 -36.05 -43.46 -5.87
CA THR A 654 -34.97 -42.48 -5.77
C THR A 654 -33.60 -43.17 -5.80
N LEU A 655 -32.80 -42.83 -6.80
CA LEU A 655 -31.44 -43.34 -6.95
C LEU A 655 -30.42 -42.47 -6.22
N GLU A 656 -30.57 -41.15 -6.29
CA GLU A 656 -29.72 -40.20 -5.57
C GLU A 656 -30.42 -38.85 -5.39
N ILE A 657 -30.10 -38.16 -4.28
CA ILE A 657 -30.53 -36.79 -4.00
C ILE A 657 -29.30 -35.95 -3.62
N GLY A 658 -29.11 -34.86 -4.34
CA GLY A 658 -28.23 -33.75 -3.99
C GLY A 658 -29.01 -32.54 -3.48
N ASN A 659 -28.30 -31.45 -3.16
CA ASN A 659 -28.94 -30.22 -2.69
C ASN A 659 -29.70 -29.45 -3.77
N ARG A 660 -29.50 -29.82 -5.04
CA ARG A 660 -30.07 -29.12 -6.19
C ARG A 660 -30.71 -30.06 -7.21
N TYR A 661 -30.61 -31.38 -7.01
CA TYR A 661 -31.13 -32.36 -7.94
C TYR A 661 -31.57 -33.66 -7.26
N ALA A 662 -32.37 -34.44 -7.97
CA ALA A 662 -32.65 -35.83 -7.70
C ALA A 662 -32.57 -36.64 -9.00
N ILE A 663 -32.16 -37.90 -8.89
CA ILE A 663 -32.19 -38.88 -9.98
C ILE A 663 -33.12 -40.01 -9.54
N GLN A 664 -34.05 -40.40 -10.41
CA GLN A 664 -34.98 -41.50 -10.17
C GLN A 664 -34.99 -42.49 -11.34
N ALA A 665 -35.46 -43.72 -11.08
CA ALA A 665 -35.84 -44.65 -12.13
C ALA A 665 -37.16 -44.21 -12.78
N LYS A 666 -37.27 -44.24 -14.12
CA LYS A 666 -38.46 -43.77 -14.87
C LYS A 666 -39.76 -44.51 -14.53
N SER A 667 -39.69 -45.68 -13.89
CA SER A 667 -40.86 -46.46 -13.48
C SER A 667 -41.59 -45.90 -12.25
N GLY A 668 -41.10 -44.83 -11.61
CA GLY A 668 -41.72 -44.18 -10.46
C GLY A 668 -42.61 -43.00 -10.85
N GLU A 669 -43.72 -42.81 -10.14
CA GLU A 669 -44.47 -41.54 -10.15
C GLU A 669 -43.80 -40.55 -9.19
N ILE A 670 -43.68 -39.28 -9.59
CA ILE A 670 -43.23 -38.22 -8.68
C ILE A 670 -44.40 -37.59 -7.96
N ASP A 671 -44.37 -37.71 -6.63
CA ASP A 671 -45.20 -36.95 -5.72
C ASP A 671 -44.48 -35.67 -5.25
N SER A 672 -43.97 -34.88 -6.20
CA SER A 672 -43.32 -33.60 -5.91
C SER A 672 -43.67 -32.56 -6.96
N SER A 673 -44.66 -31.74 -6.66
CA SER A 673 -45.11 -30.61 -7.49
C SER A 673 -44.09 -29.45 -7.58
N PHE A 674 -42.96 -29.55 -6.87
CA PHE A 674 -41.97 -28.48 -6.74
C PHE A 674 -40.67 -28.70 -7.51
N LEU A 675 -40.32 -29.95 -7.86
CA LEU A 675 -39.15 -30.24 -8.68
C LEU A 675 -39.52 -30.21 -10.16
N LYS A 676 -38.59 -29.73 -10.99
CA LYS A 676 -38.77 -29.67 -12.44
C LYS A 676 -38.03 -30.82 -13.12
N PRO A 677 -38.66 -31.52 -14.08
CA PRO A 677 -38.01 -32.60 -14.82
C PRO A 677 -36.87 -32.05 -15.69
N VAL A 678 -35.78 -32.80 -15.76
CA VAL A 678 -34.67 -32.57 -16.69
C VAL A 678 -34.34 -33.89 -17.37
N SER A 679 -34.48 -33.96 -18.69
CA SER A 679 -34.18 -35.16 -19.44
C SER A 679 -32.71 -35.52 -19.30
N MET A 680 -32.44 -36.80 -19.02
CA MET A 680 -31.09 -37.35 -18.98
C MET A 680 -30.79 -38.06 -20.31
N TYR A 681 -31.18 -37.50 -21.45
CA TYR A 681 -31.11 -38.13 -22.79
C TYR A 681 -29.75 -38.74 -23.18
N TYR A 682 -28.66 -38.28 -22.56
CA TYR A 682 -27.31 -38.78 -22.80
C TYR A 682 -27.09 -40.20 -22.25
N THR A 683 -28.00 -40.71 -21.42
CA THR A 683 -27.95 -42.06 -20.86
C THR A 683 -28.75 -43.06 -21.68
N CYS A 684 -28.25 -44.28 -21.80
CA CYS A 684 -28.99 -45.44 -22.33
C CYS A 684 -29.87 -46.12 -21.27
N ARG A 685 -29.95 -45.56 -20.06
CA ARG A 685 -30.70 -46.11 -18.92
C ARG A 685 -32.06 -45.46 -18.76
N ASP A 686 -32.97 -46.20 -18.15
CA ASP A 686 -34.33 -45.76 -17.86
C ASP A 686 -34.39 -44.90 -16.59
N VAL A 687 -33.70 -43.74 -16.62
CA VAL A 687 -33.62 -42.79 -15.51
C VAL A 687 -34.16 -41.42 -15.91
N GLN A 688 -34.64 -40.67 -14.92
CA GLN A 688 -35.14 -39.31 -15.08
C GLN A 688 -34.49 -38.40 -14.03
N GLY A 689 -34.08 -37.22 -14.48
CA GLY A 689 -33.51 -36.18 -13.65
C GLY A 689 -34.56 -35.19 -13.21
N TYR A 690 -34.35 -34.62 -12.02
CA TYR A 690 -35.18 -33.56 -11.46
C TYR A 690 -34.31 -32.50 -10.79
N THR A 691 -34.63 -31.23 -11.01
CA THR A 691 -33.89 -30.08 -10.47
C THR A 691 -34.80 -29.26 -9.56
N ALA A 692 -34.23 -28.65 -8.53
CA ALA A 692 -34.91 -27.59 -7.80
C ALA A 692 -34.86 -26.30 -8.64
N PRO A 693 -36.01 -25.68 -8.99
CA PRO A 693 -36.01 -24.50 -9.84
C PRO A 693 -35.34 -23.31 -9.16
N GLU A 694 -34.96 -22.32 -9.97
CA GLU A 694 -34.43 -21.05 -9.52
C GLU A 694 -33.25 -21.23 -8.53
N THR A 695 -33.35 -20.63 -7.33
CA THR A 695 -32.34 -20.67 -6.26
C THR A 695 -32.70 -21.64 -5.11
N ILE A 696 -33.75 -22.46 -5.29
CA ILE A 696 -34.31 -23.33 -4.25
C ILE A 696 -33.37 -24.50 -3.92
N ARG A 697 -33.21 -24.83 -2.64
CA ARG A 697 -32.32 -25.89 -2.17
C ARG A 697 -33.09 -27.05 -1.55
N ILE A 698 -32.72 -28.28 -1.88
CA ILE A 698 -33.23 -29.49 -1.27
C ILE A 698 -32.50 -29.70 0.06
N LYS A 699 -33.26 -29.82 1.16
CA LYS A 699 -32.69 -30.07 2.49
C LYS A 699 -32.07 -31.46 2.56
N LYS A 700 -30.78 -31.50 2.92
CA LYS A 700 -30.01 -32.71 3.20
C LYS A 700 -29.32 -32.56 4.55
N SER A 701 -29.46 -33.54 5.42
CA SER A 701 -28.86 -33.52 6.76
C SER A 701 -27.34 -33.39 6.67
N GLY A 702 -26.77 -32.46 7.43
CA GLY A 702 -25.31 -32.28 7.56
C GLY A 702 -24.60 -31.56 6.40
N SER A 703 -25.32 -31.06 5.39
CA SER A 703 -24.73 -30.31 4.27
C SER A 703 -24.85 -28.79 4.48
N GLY A 704 -23.79 -28.05 4.17
CA GLY A 704 -23.85 -26.59 4.01
C GLY A 704 -24.84 -26.19 2.90
N MET A 705 -25.41 -25.00 3.00
CA MET A 705 -26.43 -24.50 2.05
C MET A 705 -25.99 -23.22 1.32
N ASN A 706 -24.91 -22.58 1.77
CA ASN A 706 -24.38 -21.35 1.17
C ASN A 706 -23.71 -21.63 -0.18
N PHE A 707 -23.04 -22.77 -0.31
CA PHE A 707 -22.42 -23.27 -1.54
C PHE A 707 -23.08 -24.59 -1.92
N VAL A 708 -23.76 -24.63 -3.07
CA VAL A 708 -24.47 -25.82 -3.56
C VAL A 708 -24.34 -25.93 -5.07
N HIS A 709 -24.38 -27.15 -5.60
CA HIS A 709 -24.29 -27.43 -7.03
C HIS A 709 -25.19 -28.63 -7.39
N GLY A 710 -25.26 -28.98 -8.68
CA GLY A 710 -26.05 -30.09 -9.22
C GLY A 710 -27.33 -29.66 -9.92
N GLY A 711 -27.73 -28.40 -9.81
CA GLY A 711 -28.94 -27.85 -10.40
C GLY A 711 -28.74 -27.31 -11.82
N THR A 712 -29.70 -26.48 -12.22
CA THR A 712 -29.80 -25.93 -13.58
C THR A 712 -29.71 -24.41 -13.62
N SER A 713 -29.23 -23.74 -12.56
CA SER A 713 -28.98 -22.29 -12.64
C SER A 713 -27.87 -21.98 -13.63
N LEU A 714 -27.84 -20.77 -14.19
CA LEU A 714 -26.75 -20.34 -15.08
C LEU A 714 -25.38 -20.43 -14.40
N GLN A 715 -25.31 -20.08 -13.11
CA GLN A 715 -24.10 -20.18 -12.29
C GLN A 715 -23.59 -21.62 -12.14
N GLU A 716 -24.46 -22.61 -12.28
CA GLU A 716 -24.13 -24.04 -12.20
C GLU A 716 -23.85 -24.65 -13.59
N MET A 717 -24.64 -24.27 -14.61
CA MET A 717 -24.62 -24.88 -15.94
C MET A 717 -23.61 -24.26 -16.89
N VAL A 718 -23.31 -22.96 -16.78
CA VAL A 718 -22.38 -22.28 -17.67
C VAL A 718 -20.96 -22.64 -17.25
N VAL A 719 -20.43 -23.72 -17.85
CA VAL A 719 -19.08 -24.20 -17.60
C VAL A 719 -18.12 -23.46 -18.54
N PRO A 720 -17.07 -22.82 -18.02
CA PRO A 720 -16.10 -22.13 -18.86
C PRO A 720 -15.18 -23.12 -19.60
N VAL A 721 -14.86 -22.80 -20.84
CA VAL A 721 -13.74 -23.35 -21.60
C VAL A 721 -12.85 -22.18 -22.03
N VAL A 722 -11.69 -22.06 -21.39
CA VAL A 722 -10.67 -21.06 -21.74
C VAL A 722 -9.67 -21.69 -22.68
N GLU A 723 -9.64 -21.23 -23.92
CA GLU A 723 -8.60 -21.60 -24.88
C GLU A 723 -7.41 -20.68 -24.69
N PHE A 724 -6.27 -21.24 -24.32
CA PHE A 724 -5.03 -20.50 -24.14
C PHE A 724 -3.99 -21.00 -25.14
N HIS A 725 -3.51 -20.07 -25.97
CA HIS A 725 -2.42 -20.31 -26.92
C HIS A 725 -1.21 -19.43 -26.59
N HIS A 726 -0.10 -20.04 -26.18
CA HIS A 726 1.15 -19.32 -25.94
C HIS A 726 1.87 -18.98 -27.24
N VAL A 727 2.14 -17.70 -27.45
CA VAL A 727 2.86 -17.18 -28.62
C VAL A 727 4.35 -17.09 -28.30
N ARG A 728 5.16 -17.97 -28.92
CA ARG A 728 6.61 -17.99 -28.72
C ARG A 728 7.30 -16.81 -29.44
N SER A 729 8.36 -16.29 -28.83
CA SER A 729 9.07 -15.09 -29.29
C SER A 729 9.85 -15.25 -30.61
N ASP A 730 10.11 -16.49 -31.03
CA ASP A 730 10.80 -16.82 -32.27
C ASP A 730 9.84 -17.01 -33.46
N THR A 731 8.52 -16.94 -33.24
CA THR A 731 7.53 -17.12 -34.30
C THR A 731 7.43 -15.89 -35.20
N LYS A 732 7.16 -16.11 -36.50
CA LYS A 732 6.90 -15.02 -37.45
C LYS A 732 5.71 -14.15 -37.06
N GLU A 733 4.73 -14.75 -36.38
CA GLU A 733 3.56 -14.04 -35.88
C GLU A 733 3.94 -13.02 -34.80
N TYR A 734 4.73 -13.44 -33.81
CA TYR A 734 5.23 -12.54 -32.76
C TYR A 734 6.09 -11.43 -33.37
N LEU A 735 7.08 -11.77 -34.20
CA LEU A 735 8.00 -10.80 -34.79
C LEU A 735 7.30 -9.73 -35.64
N ARG A 736 6.11 -10.02 -36.18
CA ARG A 736 5.29 -9.05 -36.94
C ARG A 736 4.33 -8.24 -36.08
N ASN A 737 3.98 -8.72 -34.88
CA ASN A 737 2.95 -8.14 -34.02
C ASN A 737 3.42 -7.95 -32.57
N GLN A 738 4.69 -7.57 -32.37
CA GLN A 738 5.26 -7.43 -31.02
C GLN A 738 4.41 -6.52 -30.12
N GLU A 739 3.93 -5.38 -30.65
CA GLU A 739 3.08 -4.46 -29.89
C GLU A 739 1.76 -5.06 -29.41
N LYS A 740 1.25 -6.10 -30.08
CA LYS A 740 0.03 -6.81 -29.69
C LYS A 740 0.26 -7.72 -28.48
N TYR A 741 1.44 -8.34 -28.38
CA TYR A 741 1.73 -9.39 -27.39
C TYR A 741 2.61 -8.92 -26.23
N ASP A 742 3.42 -7.88 -26.43
CA ASP A 742 4.24 -7.35 -25.36
C ASP A 742 3.39 -6.48 -24.44
N THR A 743 3.21 -6.96 -23.21
CA THR A 743 2.59 -6.20 -22.14
C THR A 743 3.48 -5.02 -21.77
N LYS A 744 2.92 -3.81 -21.85
CA LYS A 744 3.60 -2.57 -21.45
C LYS A 744 2.81 -1.88 -20.35
N PRO A 745 3.47 -1.24 -19.38
CA PRO A 745 2.76 -0.36 -18.44
C PRO A 745 2.06 0.78 -19.18
N VAL A 746 0.91 1.23 -18.67
CA VAL A 746 0.26 2.45 -19.16
C VAL A 746 1.08 3.67 -18.78
N GLU A 747 1.21 4.61 -19.70
CA GLU A 747 1.96 5.85 -19.49
C GLU A 747 1.05 6.99 -19.01
N LEU A 748 1.58 7.85 -18.14
CA LEU A 748 0.93 9.08 -17.72
C LEU A 748 1.47 10.30 -18.49
N GLY A 749 0.57 11.20 -18.87
CA GLY A 749 0.90 12.49 -19.48
C GLY A 749 0.35 13.66 -18.67
N LEU A 750 1.00 14.82 -18.79
CA LEU A 750 0.50 16.09 -18.24
C LEU A 750 -0.34 16.82 -19.29
N LEU A 751 -1.59 17.18 -18.96
CA LEU A 751 -2.48 17.96 -19.83
C LEU A 751 -2.16 19.45 -19.81
N ASP A 752 -1.72 19.99 -18.67
CA ASP A 752 -1.44 21.41 -18.55
C ASP A 752 -0.28 21.84 -19.45
N THR A 753 -0.44 22.96 -20.15
CA THR A 753 0.57 23.50 -21.06
C THR A 753 1.42 24.60 -20.42
N SER A 754 0.89 25.29 -19.39
CA SER A 754 1.67 26.27 -18.63
C SER A 754 2.84 25.59 -17.93
N ARG A 755 4.00 26.24 -17.95
CA ARG A 755 5.24 25.82 -17.26
C ARG A 755 5.67 26.83 -16.20
N GLU A 756 4.73 27.64 -15.72
CA GLU A 756 4.96 28.63 -14.66
C GLU A 756 3.94 28.45 -13.53
N LEU A 757 4.44 28.37 -12.29
CA LEU A 757 3.64 28.30 -11.06
C LEU A 757 3.73 29.63 -10.32
N ARG A 758 2.58 30.17 -9.87
CA ARG A 758 2.48 31.46 -9.18
C ARG A 758 1.90 31.39 -7.78
N ASN A 759 1.36 30.23 -7.41
CA ASN A 759 0.70 29.99 -6.13
C ASN A 759 1.40 28.82 -5.42
N LYS A 760 1.39 28.81 -4.08
CA LYS A 760 1.89 27.68 -3.29
C LYS A 760 0.97 26.45 -3.39
N ILE A 761 -0.33 26.65 -3.60
CA ILE A 761 -1.31 25.59 -3.80
C ILE A 761 -1.91 25.73 -5.20
N PHE A 762 -1.93 24.65 -5.97
CA PHE A 762 -2.45 24.65 -7.34
C PHE A 762 -2.90 23.26 -7.77
N ASN A 763 -3.79 23.20 -8.76
CA ASN A 763 -4.20 21.95 -9.38
C ASN A 763 -3.37 21.68 -10.63
N MET A 764 -3.11 20.40 -10.89
CA MET A 764 -2.59 19.94 -12.18
C MET A 764 -3.44 18.80 -12.73
N ASN A 765 -3.59 18.75 -14.05
CA ASN A 765 -4.38 17.77 -14.75
C ASN A 765 -3.48 16.80 -15.52
N PHE A 766 -3.72 15.51 -15.30
CA PHE A 766 -3.00 14.41 -15.95
C PHE A 766 -3.98 13.55 -16.73
N TYR A 767 -3.45 12.74 -17.64
CA TYR A 767 -4.22 11.75 -18.36
C TYR A 767 -3.40 10.47 -18.56
N GLN A 768 -4.09 9.34 -18.50
CA GLN A 768 -3.51 8.04 -18.88
C GLN A 768 -3.63 7.88 -20.40
N LYS A 769 -2.49 7.68 -21.07
CA LYS A 769 -2.39 7.69 -22.54
C LYS A 769 -3.19 6.55 -23.17
N ASP A 770 -2.90 5.32 -22.75
CA ASP A 770 -3.56 4.09 -23.22
C ASP A 770 -4.56 3.57 -22.17
N ALA A 771 -5.68 2.97 -22.57
CA ALA A 771 -6.52 2.22 -21.63
C ALA A 771 -5.78 0.99 -21.09
N VAL A 772 -6.03 0.65 -19.82
CA VAL A 772 -5.69 -0.68 -19.30
C VAL A 772 -6.47 -1.72 -20.10
N SER A 773 -5.75 -2.72 -20.59
CA SER A 773 -6.25 -3.75 -21.48
C SER A 773 -5.35 -4.98 -21.43
N ALA A 774 -5.62 -5.98 -22.26
CA ALA A 774 -4.86 -7.24 -22.32
C ALA A 774 -3.33 -7.05 -22.37
N ASN A 775 -2.83 -6.06 -23.13
CA ASN A 775 -1.39 -5.77 -23.28
C ASN A 775 -0.97 -4.43 -22.64
N ARG A 776 -1.80 -3.88 -21.74
CA ARG A 776 -1.53 -2.63 -21.02
C ARG A 776 -1.87 -2.78 -19.55
N THR A 777 -0.85 -2.77 -18.70
CA THR A 777 -1.02 -2.97 -17.25
C THR A 777 -1.11 -1.65 -16.50
N ALA A 778 -1.93 -1.64 -15.45
CA ALA A 778 -2.04 -0.52 -14.53
C ALA A 778 -0.71 -0.19 -13.83
N VAL A 779 -0.53 1.07 -13.45
CA VAL A 779 0.69 1.57 -12.78
C VAL A 779 0.35 2.63 -11.75
N THR A 780 0.99 2.56 -10.58
CA THR A 780 0.95 3.66 -9.60
C THR A 780 2.13 4.61 -9.84
N TYR A 781 1.82 5.90 -9.97
CA TYR A 781 2.78 6.97 -10.16
C TYR A 781 2.86 7.87 -8.93
N SER A 782 4.08 8.06 -8.41
CA SER A 782 4.43 9.13 -7.49
C SER A 782 4.78 10.41 -8.28
N ILE A 783 4.15 11.53 -7.94
CA ILE A 783 4.28 12.80 -8.66
C ILE A 783 4.61 13.91 -7.66
N TYR A 784 5.67 14.67 -7.93
CA TYR A 784 6.14 15.74 -7.05
C TYR A 784 7.00 16.76 -7.79
N PHE A 785 7.27 17.90 -7.18
CA PHE A 785 8.24 18.88 -7.67
C PHE A 785 9.58 18.73 -6.96
N GLU A 786 10.66 18.88 -7.71
CA GLU A 786 12.04 18.94 -7.19
C GLU A 786 12.79 20.16 -7.74
N ASP A 787 13.83 20.59 -7.04
CA ASP A 787 14.76 21.61 -7.50
C ASP A 787 15.88 21.03 -8.41
N PHE A 788 16.84 21.86 -8.80
CA PHE A 788 17.98 21.44 -9.62
C PHE A 788 18.93 20.44 -8.91
N ASN A 789 18.92 20.39 -7.58
CA ASN A 789 19.69 19.44 -6.77
C ASN A 789 18.93 18.13 -6.52
N LYS A 790 17.70 18.00 -7.04
CA LYS A 790 16.75 16.90 -6.78
C LYS A 790 16.23 16.88 -5.35
N GLU A 791 16.26 18.01 -4.66
CA GLU A 791 15.56 18.16 -3.38
C GLU A 791 14.08 18.40 -3.66
N MET A 792 13.22 17.66 -2.96
CA MET A 792 11.78 17.74 -3.14
C MET A 792 11.22 19.04 -2.55
N VAL A 793 10.47 19.79 -3.36
CA VAL A 793 9.94 21.11 -3.03
C VAL A 793 8.41 21.17 -2.97
N SER A 794 7.72 20.05 -3.11
CA SER A 794 6.27 19.91 -2.87
C SER A 794 5.97 18.69 -1.99
N ASP A 795 4.69 18.54 -1.67
CA ASP A 795 4.11 17.24 -1.33
C ASP A 795 4.25 16.22 -2.48
N VAL A 796 4.02 14.95 -2.15
CA VAL A 796 3.95 13.85 -3.13
C VAL A 796 2.49 13.49 -3.32
N GLN A 797 2.06 13.57 -4.57
CA GLN A 797 0.75 13.13 -5.01
C GLN A 797 0.88 11.77 -5.71
N GLN A 798 -0.16 10.95 -5.64
CA GLN A 798 -0.18 9.66 -6.33
C GLN A 798 -1.35 9.57 -7.30
N ILE A 799 -1.11 8.90 -8.43
CA ILE A 799 -2.15 8.46 -9.37
C ILE A 799 -2.02 6.95 -9.55
N ILE A 800 -3.14 6.24 -9.36
CA ILE A 800 -3.29 4.86 -9.81
C ILE A 800 -3.84 4.94 -11.24
N ALA A 801 -2.99 4.69 -12.23
CA ALA A 801 -3.38 4.68 -13.64
C ALA A 801 -3.92 3.30 -14.01
N ASP A 802 -5.18 3.03 -13.68
CA ASP A 802 -5.84 1.73 -13.85
C ASP A 802 -7.08 1.76 -14.77
N LYS A 803 -7.33 2.88 -15.45
CA LYS A 803 -8.59 3.11 -16.17
C LYS A 803 -8.62 2.35 -17.50
N SER A 804 -9.67 1.56 -17.72
CA SER A 804 -9.86 0.75 -18.94
C SER A 804 -10.78 1.37 -19.99
N ASN A 805 -11.45 2.49 -19.69
CA ASN A 805 -12.35 3.15 -20.64
C ASN A 805 -11.55 3.72 -21.83
N GLU A 806 -12.01 3.49 -23.06
CA GLU A 806 -11.35 3.98 -24.27
C GLU A 806 -11.41 5.51 -24.46
N ASP A 807 -12.38 6.20 -23.85
CA ASP A 807 -12.46 7.66 -23.87
C ASP A 807 -11.40 8.28 -22.95
N ILE A 808 -10.49 9.05 -23.56
CA ILE A 808 -9.44 9.81 -22.86
C ILE A 808 -10.02 10.73 -21.78
N LYS A 809 -11.24 11.26 -21.94
CA LYS A 809 -11.88 12.12 -20.94
C LYS A 809 -12.18 11.40 -19.63
N GLU A 810 -12.54 10.12 -19.72
CA GLU A 810 -12.77 9.27 -18.55
C GLU A 810 -11.44 8.85 -17.89
N ARG A 811 -10.33 8.93 -18.64
CA ARG A 811 -8.96 8.62 -18.19
C ARG A 811 -8.16 9.84 -17.68
N GLN A 812 -8.84 10.88 -17.22
CA GLN A 812 -8.21 12.08 -16.66
C GLN A 812 -8.14 12.02 -15.13
N PHE A 813 -7.11 12.65 -14.59
CA PHE A 813 -6.86 12.79 -13.16
C PHE A 813 -6.57 14.25 -12.85
N ARG A 814 -7.05 14.72 -11.70
CA ARG A 814 -6.77 16.06 -11.21
C ARG A 814 -6.17 15.95 -9.82
N LEU A 815 -4.96 16.49 -9.66
CA LEU A 815 -4.21 16.47 -8.41
C LEU A 815 -4.06 17.89 -7.86
N LEU A 816 -4.20 18.02 -6.55
CA LEU A 816 -3.92 19.25 -5.81
C LEU A 816 -2.52 19.15 -5.22
N PHE A 817 -1.62 20.06 -5.60
CA PHE A 817 -0.27 20.12 -5.07
C PHE A 817 -0.14 21.26 -4.06
N SER A 818 0.73 21.05 -3.08
CA SER A 818 1.24 22.07 -2.18
C SER A 818 2.76 22.13 -2.24
N LEU A 819 3.28 23.31 -2.57
CA LEU A 819 4.70 23.61 -2.44
C LEU A 819 5.10 23.77 -0.96
N LYS A 820 6.32 23.34 -0.65
CA LYS A 820 6.91 23.47 0.69
C LYS A 820 7.06 24.93 1.08
N ASP A 821 6.97 25.22 2.36
CA ASP A 821 7.10 26.55 2.93
C ASP A 821 8.57 27.01 2.97
N GLN A 822 9.04 27.49 1.83
CA GLN A 822 10.40 28.00 1.64
C GLN A 822 10.45 29.11 0.59
N ALA A 823 11.61 29.76 0.46
CA ALA A 823 11.86 30.73 -0.59
C ALA A 823 12.14 30.04 -1.92
N TYR A 824 11.54 30.54 -3.00
CA TYR A 824 11.72 30.04 -4.36
C TYR A 824 12.46 31.09 -5.21
N ASP A 825 13.52 30.65 -5.89
CA ASP A 825 14.26 31.46 -6.86
C ASP A 825 13.66 31.26 -8.26
N SER A 826 13.05 32.31 -8.82
CA SER A 826 12.38 32.26 -10.13
C SER A 826 13.34 32.19 -11.33
N LEU A 827 14.64 32.39 -11.10
CA LEU A 827 15.68 32.26 -12.13
C LEU A 827 16.21 30.82 -12.26
N LYS A 828 15.90 29.95 -11.30
CA LYS A 828 16.30 28.54 -11.33
C LYS A 828 15.20 27.64 -11.90
N PRO A 829 15.56 26.56 -12.61
CA PRO A 829 14.59 25.57 -13.05
C PRO A 829 14.15 24.68 -11.89
N TYR A 830 12.87 24.33 -11.90
CA TYR A 830 12.28 23.28 -11.07
C TYR A 830 11.73 22.20 -11.99
N TYR A 831 11.48 21.00 -11.47
CA TYR A 831 11.04 19.88 -12.27
C TYR A 831 9.83 19.22 -11.64
N LEU A 832 8.75 19.09 -12.39
CA LEU A 832 7.71 18.11 -12.09
C LEU A 832 8.27 16.73 -12.46
N VAL A 833 8.30 15.82 -11.49
CA VAL A 833 8.73 14.43 -11.67
C VAL A 833 7.49 13.55 -11.64
N ILE A 834 7.31 12.73 -12.67
CA ILE A 834 6.33 11.64 -12.71
C ILE A 834 7.13 10.35 -12.64
N LYS A 835 7.05 9.64 -11.52
CA LYS A 835 7.85 8.45 -11.21
C LYS A 835 6.95 7.23 -11.07
N ASP A 836 7.16 6.24 -11.93
CA ASP A 836 6.59 4.91 -11.80
C ASP A 836 7.14 4.22 -10.53
N GLU A 837 6.26 3.82 -9.63
CA GLU A 837 6.64 3.18 -8.36
C GLU A 837 7.17 1.76 -8.54
N SER A 838 6.78 1.06 -9.62
CA SER A 838 7.31 -0.27 -9.96
C SER A 838 8.75 -0.21 -10.49
N GLY A 839 9.19 0.96 -10.97
CA GLY A 839 10.50 1.15 -11.59
C GLY A 839 10.64 0.57 -12.99
N LEU A 840 9.55 0.11 -13.61
CA LEU A 840 9.56 -0.41 -14.99
C LEU A 840 9.77 0.70 -16.03
N GLN A 841 9.35 1.93 -15.72
CA GLN A 841 9.53 3.10 -16.58
C GLN A 841 10.50 4.11 -15.97
N ALA A 842 11.28 4.76 -16.85
CA ALA A 842 12.15 5.85 -16.43
C ALA A 842 11.31 7.07 -15.98
N PRO A 843 11.70 7.80 -14.91
CA PRO A 843 10.96 8.97 -14.48
C PRO A 843 10.90 10.05 -15.56
N VAL A 844 9.71 10.60 -15.79
CA VAL A 844 9.52 11.76 -16.66
C VAL A 844 9.80 13.02 -15.85
N ARG A 845 10.69 13.89 -16.34
CA ARG A 845 11.03 15.18 -15.71
C ARG A 845 10.63 16.32 -16.65
N ILE A 846 9.71 17.16 -16.20
CA ILE A 846 9.17 18.30 -16.97
C ILE A 846 9.62 19.59 -16.28
N GLU A 847 10.31 20.46 -17.01
CA GLU A 847 10.83 21.73 -16.47
C GLU A 847 9.71 22.75 -16.23
N PHE A 848 9.76 23.41 -15.08
CA PHE A 848 8.85 24.47 -14.63
C PHE A 848 9.64 25.66 -14.03
N ARG A 849 9.01 26.82 -14.02
CA ARG A 849 9.44 28.00 -13.25
C ARG A 849 8.49 28.24 -12.10
N ILE A 850 9.02 28.45 -10.89
CA ILE A 850 8.23 28.83 -9.72
C ILE A 850 8.46 30.32 -9.46
N ASN A 851 7.42 31.12 -9.67
CA ASN A 851 7.43 32.57 -9.55
C ASN A 851 6.39 33.01 -8.53
N ILE A 852 6.68 32.71 -7.27
CA ILE A 852 5.83 33.06 -6.14
C ILE A 852 6.42 34.33 -5.49
N PRO A 853 5.62 35.40 -5.32
CA PRO A 853 6.08 36.60 -4.62
C PRO A 853 6.58 36.22 -3.23
N MET A 854 7.82 36.62 -2.90
CA MET A 854 8.43 36.35 -1.59
C MET A 854 7.48 36.78 -0.44
N SER A 855 7.13 35.84 0.43
CA SER A 855 6.93 36.17 1.84
C SER A 855 8.30 36.52 2.43
N MET A 856 8.38 37.61 3.17
CA MET A 856 9.61 38.24 3.66
C MET A 856 10.40 37.34 4.63
N ASP A 857 11.13 36.33 4.15
CA ASP A 857 11.95 35.48 5.02
C ASP A 857 13.35 36.08 5.20
N GLY A 858 13.39 37.04 6.10
CA GLY A 858 14.56 37.37 6.91
C GLY A 858 14.10 37.55 8.35
N PHE A 859 13.45 36.53 8.92
CA PHE A 859 12.96 36.61 10.30
C PHE A 859 14.10 36.35 11.30
N ASP A 860 14.52 37.44 11.95
CA ASP A 860 15.29 37.44 13.19
C ASP A 860 14.31 37.30 14.36
N PHE A 861 14.53 36.30 15.23
CA PHE A 861 13.85 36.16 16.52
C PHE A 861 14.84 36.26 17.67
#